data_AF-F4QIZ3-F1
#
_entry.id   AF-F4QIZ3-F1
#
_cell.length_a   1.000
_cell.length_b   1.000
_cell.length_c   1.000
_cell.angle_alpha   90.00
_cell.angle_beta   90.00
_cell.angle_gamma   90.00
#
_symmetry.space_group_name_H-M   'P 1'
#
loop_
_entity.id
_entity.type
_entity.pdbx_description
1 polymer ?
#
loop_
_entity_poly.entity_id
_entity_poly.type
_entity_poly.pdbx_seq_one_letter_code
_entity_poly.pdbx_strand_id
1 'polypeptide(L)'
;MRNLFGKFGDDSLWLEATDAQVSLLHAAAPAPELSPLKIVTLADAVSLETTAIDAKDVASGHAFLLKAETFVARPFAGQHDSTTVGESKDISDFLGDAPTGCLCCGGGGGFGGAGGSQGASSGIRDASQPGISEVMTYTYDAVDARYEYTGNQLVDGALFGSRWTVTNITFSFPTTGEFYNTPYYDPAYTAEQVPFNAAQQSAALYAFALISSYTNLTFTQVTESAETHGIIRMSQTTADGAGSAEGNFPGSDASDGDIWFGQTGQPFYLTPQIGNWGMATMIHEIGHTMGLKHGHDSYTTFDLTVGGYLDGPGPHFGTAALPADKDGWAWSVMTYRSAPGFTASFQGEQFNQPQTYMQADIAALQFMYGANFNSNATDSVYTFNATTGEMFINGVGQGVPEFDAVAGVGKIFRTIWDGNGTDTYDFSNFTNNQTVNLSPGGFSTFSLAQLGDSRPLLAGFTAQPGNIGNALQYQGDARSLIENAITGSGNDLLIGNQATNTLTGGLGNDTYVVDSESDAVVEALDQGTDLVFATSSFTLGANVENLTLLTTTDATGNGNDLANVIYGGTGSYDVLNGLGGNDFIYGATDLPGAAQTLNETGLQQHDTIANAINLPAASFGLNSDANIANSTTAPHTTVTGTGDGFYDMYSFVVDAAGVVGTFDIDASVSLDSFVELFDAGGTRLAFDDDSGTSEGGGGSTSGADSFLSYTFTAAGTYYIRVGKYSTTTTSLPLDVGDGYTLQVSLAGNALPPALPNPADGVDAMDGGAGDDTLMGVAGDDYLTGGAGDDSLDGGTGNNTASYFAASGAVTVSLALQGTAQNTIGAGTDTLVNFRNLAGSFHDDSLTGDDNANLINGQGGANTMAGGLGNDTYWIQSAGDVIIEAAGAGTDLVLSLIDYSLAGKQIENLYLAGNGNLNGTGNGLANDIRGTEGNNILSGSGGHDTLDGQNGDDRLDGGTGNDSLIGFDGNDTYVVDAVGDVVNENEYMTGTDLVESSITYTLGAYVENLTLTGSANINGTGHAGNNVLTGNSGTNVLTGGAGDDTYVIQNAADNVVEANNAGIDLIVSSVTYSLSGKQVENLTLADGAGNINGTGNGLANTLRGTPATICWTVAPTATRSPVAQATIP
;
A
#
# COMPACT_ATOMS: atom_id res chain seq x y z
N MET A 1 -22.84 -30.39 -23.04
CA MET A 1 -22.18 -29.75 -24.20
C MET A 1 -20.69 -30.01 -23.99
N ARG A 2 -20.12 -31.01 -24.68
CA ARG A 2 -18.70 -31.42 -24.60
C ARG A 2 -18.12 -31.22 -25.99
N ASN A 3 -17.31 -30.18 -26.19
CA ASN A 3 -16.43 -29.95 -27.33
C ASN A 3 -15.77 -28.57 -27.13
N LEU A 4 -14.68 -28.48 -26.38
CA LEU A 4 -13.60 -27.49 -26.53
C LEU A 4 -12.54 -27.73 -25.45
N PHE A 5 -11.54 -28.55 -25.74
CA PHE A 5 -10.21 -28.44 -25.16
C PHE A 5 -9.21 -28.69 -26.28
N GLY A 6 -8.61 -27.61 -26.76
CA GLY A 6 -7.49 -27.63 -27.69
C GLY A 6 -6.25 -27.14 -26.95
N LYS A 7 -5.15 -27.85 -27.19
CA LYS A 7 -3.73 -27.52 -26.93
C LYS A 7 -3.44 -26.14 -26.31
N PHE A 8 -2.82 -26.15 -25.13
CA PHE A 8 -1.71 -25.24 -24.84
C PHE A 8 -0.42 -26.02 -25.06
N GLY A 9 0.44 -25.55 -25.98
CA GLY A 9 1.76 -26.09 -26.22
C GLY A 9 2.82 -25.16 -25.63
N ASP A 10 3.87 -25.77 -25.10
CA ASP A 10 5.25 -25.31 -24.88
C ASP A 10 5.48 -23.85 -24.44
N ASP A 11 5.60 -23.65 -23.13
CA ASP A 11 6.52 -22.66 -22.53
C ASP A 11 7.06 -23.22 -21.20
N SER A 12 8.00 -24.15 -21.28
CA SER A 12 8.81 -24.59 -20.14
C SER A 12 10.03 -23.67 -20.00
N LEU A 13 9.99 -22.78 -18.99
CA LEU A 13 11.11 -21.91 -18.63
C LEU A 13 12.10 -22.67 -17.74
N TRP A 14 13.06 -23.38 -18.34
CA TRP A 14 14.28 -23.82 -17.65
C TRP A 14 15.38 -22.78 -17.83
N LEU A 15 15.78 -22.12 -16.73
CA LEU A 15 16.99 -21.30 -16.66
C LEU A 15 18.21 -22.20 -16.42
N GLU A 16 19.08 -22.32 -17.43
CA GLU A 16 20.40 -22.93 -17.28
C GLU A 16 21.34 -22.03 -16.44
N ALA A 17 21.96 -22.62 -15.43
CA ALA A 17 23.06 -22.02 -14.67
C ALA A 17 24.42 -22.43 -15.23
N THR A 18 25.31 -21.46 -15.50
CA THR A 18 26.76 -21.69 -15.55
C THR A 18 27.53 -20.55 -14.88
N ASP A 19 28.15 -20.91 -13.73
CA ASP A 19 29.44 -20.50 -13.18
C ASP A 19 29.95 -19.04 -13.33
N ALA A 20 30.15 -18.35 -12.19
CA ALA A 20 31.50 -18.18 -11.62
C ALA A 20 31.54 -17.44 -10.25
N GLN A 21 31.92 -18.18 -9.21
CA GLN A 21 32.99 -17.89 -8.22
C GLN A 21 32.80 -16.80 -7.13
N VAL A 22 32.35 -17.26 -5.95
CA VAL A 22 33.03 -17.25 -4.63
C VAL A 22 33.55 -15.92 -4.03
N SER A 23 32.96 -15.49 -2.91
CA SER A 23 33.63 -15.56 -1.58
C SER A 23 32.64 -15.46 -0.41
N LEU A 24 32.78 -16.41 0.51
CA LEU A 24 32.05 -16.55 1.77
C LEU A 24 32.22 -15.36 2.72
N LEU A 25 31.13 -14.99 3.41
CA LEU A 25 31.17 -14.69 4.84
C LEU A 25 29.99 -15.41 5.52
N HIS A 26 30.30 -16.29 6.46
CA HIS A 26 29.32 -16.98 7.31
C HIS A 26 28.71 -15.99 8.31
N ALA A 27 27.39 -15.86 8.30
CA ALA A 27 26.56 -15.69 9.49
C ALA A 27 25.38 -16.66 9.34
N ALA A 28 25.07 -17.40 10.40
CA ALA A 28 24.07 -18.46 10.38
C ALA A 28 22.68 -17.93 10.00
N ALA A 29 22.00 -18.63 9.09
CA ALA A 29 20.63 -18.37 8.68
C ALA A 29 19.71 -19.55 9.08
N PRO A 30 18.39 -19.28 9.25
CA PRO A 30 17.40 -20.18 9.86
C PRO A 30 16.91 -21.26 8.88
N ALA A 31 16.04 -22.14 9.38
CA ALA A 31 15.39 -23.23 8.65
C ALA A 31 14.62 -22.77 7.39
N PRO A 32 14.40 -23.64 6.40
CA PRO A 32 13.85 -23.25 5.10
C PRO A 32 12.34 -23.02 5.18
N GLU A 33 11.93 -21.81 4.81
CA GLU A 33 10.54 -21.44 4.49
C GLU A 33 10.06 -22.20 3.23
N LEU A 34 8.88 -22.80 3.32
CA LEU A 34 8.07 -23.20 2.18
C LEU A 34 6.96 -22.16 2.02
N SER A 35 7.07 -21.34 0.97
CA SER A 35 5.98 -20.48 0.50
C SER A 35 4.78 -21.34 0.05
N PRO A 36 3.53 -21.05 0.46
CA PRO A 36 2.37 -21.76 -0.06
C PRO A 36 2.11 -21.40 -1.53
N LEU A 37 1.86 -22.43 -2.34
CA LEU A 37 1.57 -22.38 -3.76
C LEU A 37 0.24 -21.64 -4.00
N LYS A 38 0.24 -20.66 -4.91
CA LYS A 38 -0.97 -19.95 -5.36
C LYS A 38 -1.94 -20.91 -6.07
N ILE A 39 -3.12 -21.16 -5.48
CA ILE A 39 -4.21 -21.94 -6.09
C ILE A 39 -5.17 -20.99 -6.79
N VAL A 40 -5.31 -21.11 -8.11
CA VAL A 40 -6.41 -20.47 -8.86
C VAL A 40 -7.63 -21.38 -8.75
N THR A 41 -8.69 -20.92 -8.09
CA THR A 41 -9.96 -21.64 -8.02
C THR A 41 -10.84 -21.32 -9.24
N LEU A 42 -11.72 -22.24 -9.62
CA LEU A 42 -12.60 -22.17 -10.79
C LEU A 42 -13.74 -21.12 -10.70
N ALA A 43 -13.66 -20.14 -9.78
CA ALA A 43 -14.70 -19.16 -9.53
C ALA A 43 -14.56 -17.83 -10.30
N ASP A 44 -13.41 -17.53 -10.91
CA ASP A 44 -13.15 -16.22 -11.56
C ASP A 44 -13.62 -16.09 -13.03
N ALA A 45 -14.40 -17.05 -13.54
CA ALA A 45 -14.77 -17.09 -14.95
C ALA A 45 -16.21 -16.66 -15.25
N VAL A 46 -16.75 -15.59 -14.65
CA VAL A 46 -18.01 -14.98 -15.13
C VAL A 46 -18.06 -13.46 -14.95
N SER A 47 -17.49 -12.70 -15.89
CA SER A 47 -18.18 -11.55 -16.50
C SER A 47 -17.41 -11.02 -17.71
N LEU A 48 -17.91 -11.30 -18.91
CA LEU A 48 -17.53 -10.53 -20.10
C LEU A 48 -18.77 -10.34 -20.96
N GLU A 49 -19.39 -9.17 -20.78
CA GLU A 49 -20.35 -8.63 -21.72
C GLU A 49 -19.69 -8.43 -23.09
N THR A 50 -20.49 -8.73 -24.10
CA THR A 50 -20.16 -8.74 -25.52
C THR A 50 -19.96 -7.35 -26.10
N THR A 51 -18.80 -7.07 -26.70
CA THR A 51 -18.72 -6.24 -27.92
C THR A 51 -17.63 -6.74 -28.86
N ALA A 52 -18.07 -7.25 -30.01
CA ALA A 52 -17.24 -7.72 -31.10
C ALA A 52 -16.58 -6.56 -31.86
N ILE A 53 -15.27 -6.64 -32.11
CA ILE A 53 -14.61 -5.94 -33.22
C ILE A 53 -13.76 -6.94 -34.01
N ASP A 54 -13.99 -6.90 -35.32
CA ASP A 54 -13.56 -7.80 -36.39
C ASP A 54 -12.03 -7.77 -36.62
N ALA A 55 -11.46 -8.95 -36.85
CA ALA A 55 -10.05 -9.15 -37.15
C ALA A 55 -9.78 -8.94 -38.64
N LYS A 56 -8.95 -7.95 -38.99
CA LYS A 56 -8.21 -7.93 -40.25
C LYS A 56 -6.81 -7.37 -40.09
N ASP A 57 -5.91 -8.10 -40.73
CA ASP A 57 -4.56 -7.76 -41.18
C ASP A 57 -3.36 -8.26 -40.37
N VAL A 58 -2.82 -9.32 -40.98
CA VAL A 58 -1.62 -10.12 -40.76
C VAL A 58 -0.34 -9.35 -41.15
N ALA A 59 0.76 -9.72 -40.47
CA ALA A 59 2.17 -9.65 -40.87
C ALA A 59 2.89 -8.29 -40.85
N SER A 60 3.90 -8.16 -39.99
CA SER A 60 5.30 -8.48 -40.32
C SER A 60 6.23 -8.06 -39.17
N GLY A 61 7.13 -8.97 -38.78
CA GLY A 61 8.10 -8.71 -37.72
C GLY A 61 9.26 -7.82 -38.18
N HIS A 62 9.90 -7.15 -37.22
CA HIS A 62 11.33 -6.91 -37.16
C HIS A 62 11.69 -6.36 -35.76
N ALA A 63 12.77 -6.90 -35.19
CA ALA A 63 13.25 -6.63 -33.84
C ALA A 63 14.10 -5.35 -33.72
N PHE A 64 14.20 -4.87 -32.47
CA PHE A 64 15.32 -4.17 -31.81
C PHE A 64 15.60 -2.68 -32.13
N LEU A 65 15.45 -1.80 -31.12
CA LEU A 65 16.53 -0.97 -30.51
C LEU A 65 16.00 0.03 -29.47
N LEU A 66 16.59 0.00 -28.26
CA LEU A 66 16.53 1.07 -27.27
C LEU A 66 17.18 2.37 -27.79
N LYS A 67 16.56 3.54 -27.54
CA LYS A 67 17.08 4.65 -26.71
C LYS A 67 16.31 5.96 -26.89
N ALA A 68 16.05 6.59 -25.74
CA ALA A 68 16.23 8.00 -25.38
C ALA A 68 15.46 9.11 -26.13
N GLU A 69 14.98 10.03 -25.28
CA GLU A 69 14.30 11.29 -25.50
C GLU A 69 14.94 12.24 -26.52
N THR A 70 14.12 12.97 -27.29
CA THR A 70 14.00 14.45 -27.27
C THR A 70 13.11 14.98 -28.40
N PHE A 71 12.23 15.93 -28.02
CA PHE A 71 11.64 17.06 -28.77
C PHE A 71 11.68 17.09 -30.32
N VAL A 72 10.51 17.31 -30.97
CA VAL A 72 10.24 18.46 -31.89
C VAL A 72 8.72 18.56 -32.19
N ALA A 73 8.20 19.77 -31.96
CA ALA A 73 7.07 20.50 -32.58
C ALA A 73 6.07 19.79 -33.53
N ARG A 74 4.79 20.13 -33.35
CA ARG A 74 3.76 20.09 -34.40
C ARG A 74 3.07 21.45 -34.57
N PRO A 75 2.85 21.94 -35.81
CA PRO A 75 2.20 23.22 -36.09
C PRO A 75 0.70 23.09 -36.42
N PHE A 76 -0.04 24.17 -36.10
CA PHE A 76 -1.25 24.73 -36.72
C PHE A 76 -2.25 23.85 -37.52
N ALA A 77 -3.50 23.81 -37.03
CA ALA A 77 -4.77 24.09 -37.73
C ALA A 77 -5.91 23.86 -36.69
N GLY A 78 -6.81 24.76 -36.32
CA GLY A 78 -7.52 25.77 -37.11
C GLY A 78 -8.87 25.21 -37.58
N GLN A 79 -9.96 25.35 -36.79
CA GLN A 79 -11.28 25.71 -37.31
C GLN A 79 -12.30 26.08 -36.22
N HIS A 80 -12.81 27.31 -36.36
CA HIS A 80 -14.10 27.83 -35.89
C HIS A 80 -15.26 27.03 -36.51
N ASP A 81 -16.29 26.66 -35.74
CA ASP A 81 -17.69 27.10 -35.97
C ASP A 81 -18.57 26.85 -34.72
N SER A 82 -19.50 27.79 -34.58
CA SER A 82 -20.45 28.16 -33.54
C SER A 82 -21.61 27.20 -33.25
N THR A 83 -22.14 27.27 -32.03
CA THR A 83 -23.59 27.48 -31.78
C THR A 83 -23.83 28.22 -30.45
N THR A 84 -24.60 29.30 -30.58
CA THR A 84 -25.19 30.27 -29.62
C THR A 84 -26.08 29.62 -28.52
N VAL A 85 -26.44 30.21 -27.36
CA VAL A 85 -27.18 31.47 -27.02
C VAL A 85 -27.11 31.62 -25.47
N GLY A 86 -27.09 32.76 -24.76
CA GLY A 86 -27.26 34.20 -25.04
C GLY A 86 -26.81 35.05 -23.83
N GLU A 87 -26.20 36.22 -24.09
CA GLU A 87 -26.77 37.58 -23.93
C GLU A 87 -26.46 38.20 -22.54
N SER A 88 -25.90 39.41 -22.37
CA SER A 88 -25.54 40.48 -23.31
C SER A 88 -24.73 41.61 -22.62
N LYS A 89 -23.79 42.21 -23.39
CA LYS A 89 -23.52 43.66 -23.58
C LYS A 89 -22.75 44.48 -22.50
N ASP A 90 -21.81 45.38 -22.83
CA ASP A 90 -21.48 46.10 -24.08
C ASP A 90 -19.99 46.48 -24.16
N ILE A 91 -19.45 46.52 -25.38
CA ILE A 91 -18.16 47.12 -25.77
C ILE A 91 -18.45 48.40 -26.59
N SER A 92 -17.83 49.51 -26.20
CA SER A 92 -17.42 50.65 -27.06
C SER A 92 -16.62 51.59 -26.15
N ASP A 93 -15.43 52.12 -26.46
CA ASP A 93 -15.06 52.90 -27.63
C ASP A 93 -13.55 53.22 -27.51
N PHE A 94 -12.83 53.27 -28.63
CA PHE A 94 -11.39 53.55 -28.72
C PHE A 94 -11.22 54.84 -29.52
N LEU A 95 -11.16 56.01 -28.90
CA LEU A 95 -10.55 57.24 -29.46
C LEU A 95 -10.14 58.18 -28.32
N GLY A 96 -8.87 58.60 -28.33
CA GLY A 96 -8.18 59.18 -27.18
C GLY A 96 -8.42 60.67 -26.88
N ASP A 97 -8.00 61.06 -25.68
CA ASP A 97 -7.36 62.35 -25.41
C ASP A 97 -6.56 62.28 -24.09
N ALA A 98 -5.49 63.07 -24.02
CA ALA A 98 -4.45 63.10 -22.99
C ALA A 98 -4.94 63.58 -21.59
N PRO A 99 -4.18 63.32 -20.51
CA PRO A 99 -4.69 63.28 -19.14
C PRO A 99 -4.66 64.64 -18.43
N THR A 100 -5.70 64.94 -17.66
CA THR A 100 -5.68 65.98 -16.62
C THR A 100 -6.45 65.53 -15.39
N GLY A 101 -5.75 65.42 -14.25
CA GLY A 101 -6.29 65.72 -12.92
C GLY A 101 -7.10 64.64 -12.20
N CYS A 102 -6.40 63.83 -11.40
CA CYS A 102 -6.63 63.56 -9.97
C CYS A 102 -8.08 63.54 -9.43
N LEU A 103 -8.54 62.39 -8.91
CA LEU A 103 -8.89 62.18 -7.48
C LEU A 103 -9.57 60.80 -7.28
N CYS A 104 -8.92 59.93 -6.49
CA CYS A 104 -9.50 59.15 -5.36
C CYS A 104 -8.68 57.87 -5.09
N CYS A 105 -7.55 58.01 -4.38
CA CYS A 105 -7.07 56.99 -3.44
C CYS A 105 -6.68 57.74 -2.16
N GLY A 106 -7.35 57.40 -1.05
CA GLY A 106 -6.94 57.82 0.28
C GLY A 106 -6.31 56.63 1.00
N GLY A 107 -5.04 56.81 1.41
CA GLY A 107 -4.32 56.14 2.51
C GLY A 107 -4.13 54.62 2.45
N GLY A 108 -2.92 54.06 2.56
CA GLY A 108 -1.59 54.61 2.79
C GLY A 108 -0.56 53.48 2.92
N GLY A 109 0.68 53.75 2.49
CA GLY A 109 1.83 52.85 2.61
C GLY A 109 2.69 52.81 1.33
N GLY A 110 3.58 53.79 1.17
CA GLY A 110 4.79 53.73 0.34
C GLY A 110 4.67 53.38 -1.14
N PHE A 111 4.24 54.33 -1.98
CA PHE A 111 4.40 54.21 -3.42
C PHE A 111 5.85 54.49 -3.82
N GLY A 112 6.50 53.50 -4.44
CA GLY A 112 7.73 53.69 -5.20
C GLY A 112 7.56 54.81 -6.24
N GLY A 113 8.60 55.63 -6.37
CA GLY A 113 8.61 56.80 -7.23
C GLY A 113 8.19 56.48 -8.67
N ALA A 114 7.28 57.30 -9.19
CA ALA A 114 6.78 57.19 -10.56
C ALA A 114 7.93 57.28 -11.59
N GLY A 115 8.03 56.26 -12.44
CA GLY A 115 8.99 56.15 -13.53
C GLY A 115 8.95 57.32 -14.52
N GLY A 116 10.07 58.04 -14.59
CA GLY A 116 10.49 58.75 -15.78
C GLY A 116 11.55 57.91 -16.50
N SER A 117 11.45 57.78 -17.82
CA SER A 117 12.37 57.03 -18.70
C SER A 117 13.83 57.03 -18.21
N GLN A 118 14.27 55.90 -17.65
CA GLN A 118 15.60 55.67 -17.07
C GLN A 118 16.63 55.48 -18.20
N GLY A 119 17.68 56.30 -18.20
CA GLY A 119 18.81 56.17 -19.13
C GLY A 119 20.06 55.75 -18.38
N ALA A 120 20.85 54.85 -18.97
CA ALA A 120 22.08 54.28 -18.41
C ALA A 120 22.93 55.31 -17.63
N SER A 121 23.12 55.05 -16.33
CA SER A 121 23.93 55.92 -15.49
C SER A 121 25.39 55.84 -15.92
N SER A 122 25.97 56.98 -16.32
CA SER A 122 27.39 57.07 -16.68
C SER A 122 28.23 57.17 -15.41
N GLY A 123 28.38 56.05 -14.71
CA GLY A 123 29.40 55.74 -13.70
C GLY A 123 29.93 56.90 -12.85
N ILE A 124 29.29 57.15 -11.71
CA ILE A 124 29.92 57.71 -10.50
C ILE A 124 29.17 57.12 -9.30
N ARG A 125 29.79 56.20 -8.54
CA ARG A 125 29.29 55.56 -7.28
C ARG A 125 28.27 54.41 -7.42
N ASP A 126 28.43 53.57 -8.42
CA ASP A 126 27.56 52.41 -8.68
C ASP A 126 28.34 51.11 -8.35
N ALA A 127 27.92 50.38 -7.31
CA ALA A 127 28.48 49.08 -6.94
C ALA A 127 27.80 47.92 -7.67
N SER A 128 26.58 48.15 -8.19
CA SER A 128 25.66 47.26 -8.89
C SER A 128 25.93 47.15 -10.40
N GLN A 129 27.04 47.72 -10.88
CA GLN A 129 27.55 47.76 -12.27
C GLN A 129 26.96 46.70 -13.24
N PRO A 130 26.68 47.07 -14.50
CA PRO A 130 26.16 46.15 -15.50
C PRO A 130 26.90 44.80 -15.55
N GLY A 131 26.17 43.70 -15.38
CA GLY A 131 26.67 42.32 -15.45
C GLY A 131 26.90 41.63 -14.10
N ILE A 132 26.68 42.30 -12.97
CA ILE A 132 26.72 41.65 -11.64
C ILE A 132 25.33 41.24 -11.11
N SER A 133 24.28 41.61 -11.83
CA SER A 133 22.91 41.14 -11.68
C SER A 133 22.40 40.59 -13.01
N GLU A 134 21.35 39.77 -12.96
CA GLU A 134 20.67 39.24 -14.15
C GLU A 134 19.17 39.08 -13.92
N VAL A 135 18.42 39.11 -15.03
CA VAL A 135 17.00 38.73 -15.05
C VAL A 135 16.93 37.20 -15.18
N MET A 136 16.14 36.58 -14.30
CA MET A 136 15.92 35.14 -14.31
C MET A 136 15.04 34.72 -15.49
N THR A 137 15.26 33.50 -15.97
CA THR A 137 14.46 32.94 -17.08
C THR A 137 13.16 32.37 -16.53
N TYR A 138 12.01 32.79 -17.08
CA TYR A 138 10.69 32.28 -16.73
C TYR A 138 10.07 31.45 -17.85
N THR A 139 9.04 30.68 -17.51
CA THR A 139 8.14 29.98 -18.42
C THR A 139 6.72 30.53 -18.29
N TYR A 140 5.91 30.44 -19.35
CA TYR A 140 4.50 30.81 -19.29
C TYR A 140 3.66 29.54 -19.14
N ASP A 141 2.97 29.40 -18.02
CA ASP A 141 1.97 28.36 -17.84
C ASP A 141 0.66 28.82 -18.49
N ALA A 142 0.26 28.08 -19.53
CA ALA A 142 -0.96 28.33 -20.27
C ALA A 142 -2.22 27.87 -19.53
N VAL A 143 -2.10 26.98 -18.53
CA VAL A 143 -3.24 26.47 -17.75
C VAL A 143 -3.72 27.55 -16.79
N ASP A 144 -2.81 28.10 -15.98
CA ASP A 144 -3.13 29.15 -15.01
C ASP A 144 -2.93 30.57 -15.56
N ALA A 145 -2.55 30.69 -16.84
CA ALA A 145 -2.33 31.94 -17.56
C ALA A 145 -1.34 32.90 -16.86
N ARG A 146 -0.27 32.37 -16.27
CA ARG A 146 0.72 33.11 -15.48
C ARG A 146 2.17 32.72 -15.80
N TYR A 147 3.11 33.57 -15.40
CA TYR A 147 4.54 33.31 -15.53
C TYR A 147 5.10 32.65 -14.27
N GLU A 148 5.99 31.67 -14.45
CA GLU A 148 6.55 30.81 -13.40
C GLU A 148 8.06 30.58 -13.61
N TYR A 149 8.81 30.45 -12.52
CA TYR A 149 10.25 30.17 -12.54
C TYR A 149 10.55 28.71 -12.22
N THR A 150 9.91 28.19 -11.18
CA THR A 150 10.17 26.84 -10.64
C THR A 150 9.06 25.84 -10.96
N GLY A 151 7.86 26.31 -11.30
CA GLY A 151 6.65 25.48 -11.38
C GLY A 151 6.03 25.15 -10.02
N ASN A 152 6.59 25.69 -8.93
CA ASN A 152 6.04 25.59 -7.58
C ASN A 152 5.58 26.97 -7.12
N GLN A 153 4.26 27.18 -7.06
CA GLN A 153 3.68 28.47 -6.71
C GLN A 153 4.12 28.99 -5.32
N LEU A 154 4.43 28.11 -4.36
CA LEU A 154 4.91 28.53 -3.05
C LEU A 154 6.28 29.21 -3.14
N VAL A 155 7.17 28.71 -4.00
CA VAL A 155 8.51 29.29 -4.23
C VAL A 155 8.40 30.50 -5.15
N ASP A 156 7.66 30.36 -6.24
CA ASP A 156 7.48 31.42 -7.23
C ASP A 156 6.81 32.66 -6.63
N GLY A 157 5.89 32.49 -5.68
CA GLY A 157 5.22 33.59 -4.98
C GLY A 157 6.16 34.52 -4.21
N ALA A 158 7.38 34.09 -3.89
CA ALA A 158 8.41 34.89 -3.25
C ALA A 158 9.44 35.48 -4.24
N LEU A 159 9.45 35.08 -5.51
CA LEU A 159 10.45 35.51 -6.49
C LEU A 159 10.04 36.79 -7.23
N PHE A 160 10.93 37.79 -7.28
CA PHE A 160 10.69 39.00 -8.06
C PHE A 160 10.98 38.80 -9.56
N GLY A 161 12.15 38.23 -9.86
CA GLY A 161 12.61 38.01 -11.25
C GLY A 161 14.03 38.44 -11.57
N SER A 162 14.76 39.05 -10.62
CA SER A 162 16.19 39.33 -10.75
C SER A 162 16.99 38.75 -9.58
N ARG A 163 18.28 38.51 -9.81
CA ARG A 163 19.24 38.03 -8.81
C ARG A 163 20.64 38.59 -9.04
N TRP A 164 21.51 38.53 -8.03
CA TRP A 164 22.94 38.78 -8.22
C TRP A 164 23.63 37.58 -8.89
N THR A 165 24.64 37.84 -9.72
CA THR A 165 25.44 36.79 -10.38
C THR A 165 26.72 36.43 -9.61
N VAL A 166 27.07 37.24 -8.61
CA VAL A 166 28.24 37.04 -7.75
C VAL A 166 27.88 36.23 -6.51
N THR A 167 28.82 35.39 -6.04
CA THR A 167 28.65 34.58 -4.82
C THR A 167 29.15 35.28 -3.56
N ASN A 168 30.08 36.24 -3.69
CA ASN A 168 30.50 37.09 -2.56
C ASN A 168 29.86 38.48 -2.70
N ILE A 169 28.85 38.74 -1.88
CA ILE A 169 28.14 40.02 -1.86
C ILE A 169 28.82 40.93 -0.85
N THR A 170 29.36 42.04 -1.34
CA THR A 170 29.93 43.07 -0.46
C THR A 170 28.83 43.94 0.12
N PHE A 171 28.89 44.28 1.41
CA PHE A 171 27.96 45.21 2.04
C PHE A 171 28.68 46.29 2.83
N SER A 172 28.00 47.39 3.13
CA SER A 172 28.56 48.47 3.94
C SER A 172 27.52 49.16 4.81
N PHE A 173 28.02 49.89 5.83
CA PHE A 173 27.24 50.80 6.65
C PHE A 173 27.76 52.22 6.42
N PRO A 174 27.21 52.96 5.45
CA PRO A 174 27.71 54.29 5.12
C PRO A 174 27.62 55.26 6.30
N THR A 175 28.69 56.04 6.51
CA THR A 175 28.80 57.02 7.60
C THR A 175 28.31 58.41 7.22
N THR A 176 28.02 58.63 5.94
CA THR A 176 27.49 59.88 5.37
C THR A 176 26.63 59.56 4.15
N GLY A 177 25.58 60.36 3.93
CA GLY A 177 24.73 60.25 2.74
C GLY A 177 25.40 60.61 1.42
N GLU A 178 26.61 61.20 1.45
CA GLU A 178 27.39 61.47 0.22
C GLU A 178 27.68 60.20 -0.60
N PHE A 179 27.73 59.04 0.05
CA PHE A 179 27.96 57.75 -0.60
C PHE A 179 26.76 57.24 -1.41
N TYR A 180 25.56 57.78 -1.20
CA TYR A 180 24.35 57.46 -1.95
C TYR A 180 24.02 58.50 -3.03
N ASN A 181 24.85 59.53 -3.20
CA ASN A 181 24.53 60.68 -4.04
C ASN A 181 24.32 60.25 -5.50
N THR A 182 23.06 60.23 -5.90
CA THR A 182 22.58 59.74 -7.20
C THR A 182 21.37 60.58 -7.61
N PRO A 183 21.08 60.81 -8.90
CA PRO A 183 19.91 61.60 -9.31
C PRO A 183 18.57 60.93 -9.00
N TYR A 184 18.57 59.67 -8.55
CA TYR A 184 17.37 58.85 -8.35
C TYR A 184 16.75 58.95 -6.96
N TYR A 185 17.54 59.28 -5.92
CA TYR A 185 17.00 59.51 -4.58
C TYR A 185 16.48 60.93 -4.41
N ASP A 186 15.49 61.10 -3.53
CA ASP A 186 15.16 62.43 -3.00
C ASP A 186 16.43 63.00 -2.34
N PRO A 187 16.89 64.20 -2.76
CA PRO A 187 18.04 64.84 -2.14
C PRO A 187 17.92 64.95 -0.61
N ALA A 188 16.70 64.99 -0.05
CA ALA A 188 16.46 64.94 1.39
C ALA A 188 16.97 63.66 2.04
N TYR A 189 16.84 62.48 1.41
CA TYR A 189 17.28 61.20 2.00
C TYR A 189 18.79 61.21 2.27
N THR A 190 19.54 61.64 1.27
CA THR A 190 21.01 61.73 1.34
C THR A 190 21.49 62.88 2.23
N ALA A 191 20.78 64.01 2.27
CA ALA A 191 21.13 65.14 3.13
C ALA A 191 20.83 64.88 4.61
N GLU A 192 19.80 64.08 4.89
CA GLU A 192 19.32 63.74 6.24
C GLU A 192 19.65 62.30 6.64
N GLN A 193 20.72 61.75 6.07
CA GLN A 193 21.19 60.41 6.37
C GLN A 193 21.64 60.28 7.82
N VAL A 194 21.28 59.15 8.42
CA VAL A 194 21.69 58.74 9.76
C VAL A 194 22.38 57.37 9.67
N PRO A 195 23.63 57.24 10.13
CA PRO A 195 24.33 55.96 10.13
C PRO A 195 23.62 54.93 11.02
N PHE A 196 23.62 53.67 10.59
CA PHE A 196 23.13 52.57 11.41
C PHE A 196 23.88 52.47 12.73
N ASN A 197 23.13 52.32 13.82
CA ASN A 197 23.68 52.10 15.15
C ASN A 197 24.18 50.64 15.31
N ALA A 198 24.80 50.35 16.45
CA ALA A 198 25.37 49.02 16.70
C ALA A 198 24.33 47.88 16.69
N ALA A 199 23.11 48.10 17.18
CA ALA A 199 22.06 47.08 17.18
C ALA A 199 21.59 46.76 15.75
N GLN A 200 21.42 47.79 14.92
CA GLN A 200 21.05 47.63 13.51
C GLN A 200 22.13 46.94 12.70
N GLN A 201 23.41 47.27 12.94
CA GLN A 201 24.53 46.56 12.30
C GLN A 201 24.54 45.07 12.69
N SER A 202 24.34 44.76 13.97
CA SER A 202 24.24 43.36 14.44
C SER A 202 23.06 42.62 13.82
N ALA A 203 21.90 43.26 13.66
CA ALA A 203 20.74 42.69 13.01
C ALA A 203 20.99 42.36 11.53
N ALA A 204 21.62 43.27 10.79
CA ALA A 204 22.01 43.03 9.40
C ALA A 204 23.00 41.85 9.28
N LEU A 205 24.01 41.80 10.16
CA LEU A 205 24.96 40.68 10.19
C LEU A 205 24.28 39.33 10.47
N TYR A 206 23.28 39.29 11.34
CA TYR A 206 22.49 38.08 11.57
C TYR A 206 21.71 37.67 10.32
N ALA A 207 21.04 38.60 9.63
CA ALA A 207 20.31 38.28 8.40
C ALA A 207 21.23 37.75 7.29
N PHE A 208 22.43 38.32 7.14
CA PHE A 208 23.46 37.79 6.22
C PHE A 208 23.97 36.42 6.62
N ALA A 209 24.13 36.16 7.93
CA ALA A 209 24.51 34.84 8.43
C ALA A 209 23.44 33.79 8.10
N LEU A 210 22.14 34.12 8.24
CA LEU A 210 21.06 33.25 7.82
C LEU A 210 21.12 32.92 6.33
N ILE A 211 21.22 33.93 5.44
CA ILE A 211 21.32 33.67 4.00
C ILE A 211 22.55 32.81 3.67
N SER A 212 23.68 33.04 4.35
CA SER A 212 24.89 32.22 4.16
C SER A 212 24.71 30.78 4.65
N SER A 213 23.88 30.54 5.67
CA SER A 213 23.56 29.17 6.10
C SER A 213 22.69 28.43 5.10
N TYR A 214 21.79 29.13 4.40
CA TYR A 214 20.85 28.51 3.46
C TYR A 214 21.43 28.35 2.06
N THR A 215 22.32 29.26 1.66
CA THR A 215 22.78 29.42 0.27
C THR A 215 24.30 29.47 0.13
N ASN A 216 24.80 29.29 -1.10
CA ASN A 216 26.23 29.41 -1.39
C ASN A 216 26.77 30.87 -1.40
N LEU A 217 25.98 31.83 -0.91
CA LEU A 217 26.40 33.21 -0.78
C LEU A 217 27.31 33.40 0.44
N THR A 218 28.28 34.31 0.29
CA THR A 218 29.07 34.84 1.40
C THR A 218 28.95 36.35 1.43
N PHE A 219 29.02 36.95 2.62
CA PHE A 219 28.91 38.40 2.78
C PHE A 219 30.19 38.99 3.34
N THR A 220 30.71 40.02 2.68
CA THR A 220 31.94 40.71 3.09
C THR A 220 31.66 42.17 3.37
N GLN A 221 31.89 42.61 4.61
CA GLN A 221 31.80 44.03 4.92
C GLN A 221 32.94 44.80 4.26
N VAL A 222 32.62 45.89 3.56
CA VAL A 222 33.57 46.85 3.01
C VAL A 222 33.39 48.22 3.65
N THR A 223 34.47 48.99 3.67
CA THR A 223 34.42 50.39 4.11
C THR A 223 34.13 51.28 2.90
N GLU A 224 33.04 52.03 2.96
CA GLU A 224 32.70 53.01 1.92
C GLU A 224 33.83 54.04 1.74
N SER A 225 34.14 54.31 0.47
CA SER A 225 35.05 55.37 0.04
C SER A 225 34.57 55.96 -1.29
N ALA A 226 35.29 56.91 -1.88
CA ALA A 226 34.92 57.45 -3.19
C ALA A 226 35.10 56.43 -4.33
N GLU A 227 35.87 55.36 -4.10
CA GLU A 227 36.23 54.34 -5.11
C GLU A 227 35.78 52.92 -4.73
N THR A 228 35.25 52.70 -3.52
CA THR A 228 34.81 51.38 -3.04
C THR A 228 33.44 51.52 -2.40
N HIS A 229 32.50 50.74 -2.90
CA HIS A 229 31.10 50.75 -2.51
C HIS A 229 30.63 49.31 -2.29
N GLY A 230 29.81 49.10 -1.26
CA GLY A 230 29.10 47.84 -1.07
C GLY A 230 28.01 47.66 -2.13
N ILE A 231 27.76 46.42 -2.53
CA ILE A 231 26.58 46.04 -3.35
C ILE A 231 25.32 46.31 -2.54
N ILE A 232 25.35 46.00 -1.23
CA ILE A 232 24.29 46.36 -0.30
C ILE A 232 24.77 47.47 0.61
N ARG A 233 24.05 48.60 0.64
CA ARG A 233 24.37 49.74 1.52
C ARG A 233 23.15 50.05 2.38
N MET A 234 23.36 50.18 3.69
CA MET A 234 22.25 50.29 4.64
C MET A 234 22.35 51.57 5.47
N SER A 235 21.28 52.35 5.52
CA SER A 235 21.25 53.59 6.31
C SER A 235 19.85 53.97 6.78
N GLN A 236 19.79 54.87 7.78
CA GLN A 236 18.56 55.53 8.17
C GLN A 236 18.46 56.91 7.53
N THR A 237 17.25 57.49 7.48
CA THR A 237 17.05 58.90 7.15
C THR A 237 16.01 59.54 8.06
N THR A 238 16.19 60.83 8.41
CA THR A 238 15.15 61.62 9.10
C THR A 238 14.16 62.26 8.13
N ALA A 239 14.37 62.12 6.82
CA ALA A 239 13.50 62.72 5.82
C ALA A 239 12.09 62.13 5.89
N ASP A 240 11.07 63.00 5.79
CA ASP A 240 9.65 62.65 5.88
C ASP A 240 9.17 61.66 4.79
N GLY A 241 9.95 61.45 3.72
CA GLY A 241 9.60 60.56 2.62
C GLY A 241 9.72 59.07 2.94
N ALA A 242 10.59 58.68 3.88
CA ALA A 242 10.79 57.28 4.26
C ALA A 242 9.76 56.87 5.34
N GLY A 243 8.55 56.49 4.91
CA GLY A 243 7.43 56.19 5.80
C GLY A 243 7.58 54.91 6.65
N SER A 244 8.47 53.98 6.27
CA SER A 244 8.79 52.75 7.02
C SER A 244 10.23 52.31 6.73
N ALA A 245 10.43 51.26 5.92
CA ALA A 245 11.72 50.86 5.38
C ALA A 245 11.53 50.48 3.90
N GLU A 246 12.62 50.49 3.13
CA GLU A 246 12.65 50.10 1.72
C GLU A 246 14.00 49.44 1.38
N GLY A 247 13.95 48.39 0.56
CA GLY A 247 15.10 47.69 0.03
C GLY A 247 14.98 47.54 -1.49
N ASN A 248 16.02 47.92 -2.23
CA ASN A 248 16.01 47.85 -3.68
C ASN A 248 16.48 46.48 -4.20
N PHE A 249 15.77 45.95 -5.19
CA PHE A 249 16.05 44.66 -5.82
C PHE A 249 17.41 44.62 -6.54
N PRO A 250 17.92 43.42 -6.88
CA PRO A 250 19.07 43.27 -7.76
C PRO A 250 18.82 43.89 -9.14
N GLY A 251 19.74 44.77 -9.56
CA GLY A 251 19.73 45.44 -10.86
C GLY A 251 21.09 46.08 -11.16
N SER A 252 21.15 47.00 -12.12
CA SER A 252 22.38 47.70 -12.53
C SER A 252 22.33 49.22 -12.39
N ASP A 253 21.33 49.75 -11.69
CA ASP A 253 21.24 51.15 -11.31
C ASP A 253 21.96 51.43 -10.00
N ALA A 254 22.40 52.68 -9.83
CA ALA A 254 23.24 53.10 -8.70
C ALA A 254 22.53 53.05 -7.33
N SER A 255 21.24 52.75 -7.28
CA SER A 255 20.42 52.58 -6.07
C SER A 255 20.18 51.12 -5.70
N ASP A 256 20.48 50.18 -6.59
CA ASP A 256 20.13 48.77 -6.41
C ASP A 256 20.92 48.14 -5.27
N GLY A 257 20.25 47.31 -4.46
CA GLY A 257 20.81 46.76 -3.23
C GLY A 257 20.85 47.73 -2.03
N ASP A 258 20.49 49.00 -2.20
CA ASP A 258 20.39 49.93 -1.07
C ASP A 258 19.18 49.62 -0.19
N ILE A 259 19.34 49.91 1.11
CA ILE A 259 18.28 49.81 2.11
C ILE A 259 18.21 51.12 2.91
N TRP A 260 17.00 51.67 2.99
CA TRP A 260 16.69 52.85 3.81
C TRP A 260 15.67 52.54 4.89
N PHE A 261 15.95 52.97 6.12
CA PHE A 261 15.01 52.94 7.23
C PHE A 261 14.61 54.37 7.61
N GLY A 262 13.31 54.63 7.69
CA GLY A 262 12.77 55.84 8.32
C GLY A 262 13.02 55.84 9.84
N GLN A 263 12.88 57.02 10.45
CA GLN A 263 12.98 57.17 11.92
C GLN A 263 11.64 57.27 12.64
N THR A 264 10.51 57.34 11.92
CA THR A 264 9.19 57.54 12.51
C THR A 264 8.25 56.39 12.17
N GLY A 265 7.28 56.11 13.05
CA GLY A 265 6.12 55.28 12.73
C GLY A 265 6.18 53.78 13.03
N GLN A 266 7.36 53.19 13.31
CA GLN A 266 7.49 51.73 13.53
C GLN A 266 8.33 51.36 14.78
N PRO A 267 7.97 50.29 15.51
CA PRO A 267 8.65 49.90 16.75
C PRO A 267 10.00 49.22 16.49
N PHE A 268 10.91 49.34 17.46
CA PHE A 268 12.21 48.64 17.54
C PHE A 268 13.23 48.85 16.40
N TYR A 269 13.03 49.80 15.48
CA TYR A 269 14.01 50.07 14.41
C TYR A 269 15.40 50.48 14.92
N LEU A 270 15.48 51.13 16.08
CA LEU A 270 16.75 51.49 16.71
C LEU A 270 17.29 50.39 17.64
N THR A 271 16.50 49.37 17.94
CA THR A 271 16.83 48.28 18.86
C THR A 271 16.35 46.94 18.31
N PRO A 272 16.73 46.55 17.07
CA PRO A 272 16.31 45.26 16.52
C PRO A 272 16.91 44.11 17.33
N GLN A 273 16.09 43.10 17.62
CA GLN A 273 16.42 41.88 18.35
C GLN A 273 15.62 40.72 17.77
N ILE A 274 16.18 39.50 17.81
CA ILE A 274 15.53 38.28 17.29
C ILE A 274 14.10 38.19 17.85
N GLY A 275 13.11 37.97 16.98
CA GLY A 275 11.70 37.85 17.40
C GLY A 275 10.95 39.17 17.59
N ASN A 276 11.58 40.31 17.35
CA ASN A 276 10.92 41.62 17.34
C ASN A 276 10.74 42.20 15.94
N TRP A 277 9.90 43.24 15.86
CA TRP A 277 9.55 43.91 14.61
C TRP A 277 10.74 44.50 13.85
N GLY A 278 11.67 45.14 14.57
CA GLY A 278 12.85 45.75 13.95
C GLY A 278 13.74 44.73 13.27
N MET A 279 13.83 43.53 13.85
CA MET A 279 14.61 42.43 13.30
C MET A 279 13.93 41.78 12.09
N ALA A 280 12.63 41.50 12.17
CA ALA A 280 11.90 40.95 11.04
C ALA A 280 11.90 41.92 9.84
N THR A 281 11.81 43.24 10.09
CA THR A 281 11.99 44.24 9.03
C THR A 281 13.39 44.20 8.44
N MET A 282 14.45 44.07 9.26
CA MET A 282 15.82 43.93 8.75
C MET A 282 15.98 42.72 7.83
N ILE A 283 15.41 41.56 8.24
CA ILE A 283 15.38 40.35 7.41
C ILE A 283 14.62 40.60 6.12
N HIS A 284 13.44 41.23 6.20
CA HIS A 284 12.59 41.55 5.06
C HIS A 284 13.30 42.42 4.01
N GLU A 285 13.85 43.56 4.42
CA GLU A 285 14.49 44.48 3.45
C GLU A 285 15.74 43.89 2.82
N ILE A 286 16.53 43.11 3.59
CA ILE A 286 17.65 42.37 3.01
C ILE A 286 17.14 41.32 2.01
N GLY A 287 16.00 40.69 2.27
CA GLY A 287 15.31 39.80 1.33
C GLY A 287 15.04 40.44 -0.02
N HIS A 288 14.55 41.69 -0.05
CA HIS A 288 14.39 42.45 -1.30
C HIS A 288 15.70 42.60 -2.06
N THR A 289 16.78 42.96 -1.37
CA THR A 289 18.09 43.07 -2.00
C THR A 289 18.60 41.75 -2.57
N MET A 290 18.06 40.61 -2.13
CA MET A 290 18.37 39.28 -2.67
C MET A 290 17.48 38.86 -3.84
N GLY A 291 16.43 39.61 -4.18
CA GLY A 291 15.48 39.27 -5.24
C GLY A 291 14.14 38.70 -4.75
N LEU A 292 13.87 38.74 -3.45
CA LEU A 292 12.58 38.32 -2.90
C LEU A 292 11.56 39.45 -2.95
N LYS A 293 10.37 39.20 -3.50
CA LYS A 293 9.27 40.18 -3.54
C LYS A 293 8.28 39.99 -2.39
N HIS A 294 7.34 40.93 -2.24
CA HIS A 294 6.22 40.71 -1.34
C HIS A 294 5.38 39.50 -1.74
N GLY A 295 5.11 38.63 -0.77
CA GLY A 295 4.37 37.38 -1.00
C GLY A 295 2.92 37.58 -1.45
N HIS A 296 2.25 38.65 -1.01
CA HIS A 296 0.85 38.93 -1.33
C HIS A 296 0.65 39.69 -2.65
N ASP A 297 1.73 40.23 -3.24
CA ASP A 297 1.66 41.01 -4.47
C ASP A 297 1.72 40.11 -5.70
N SER A 298 0.88 40.44 -6.69
CA SER A 298 0.87 39.77 -8.00
C SER A 298 1.42 40.68 -9.09
N TYR A 299 2.47 40.22 -9.76
CA TYR A 299 3.16 40.96 -10.83
C TYR A 299 3.01 40.31 -12.21
N THR A 300 2.01 39.43 -12.39
CA THR A 300 1.82 38.66 -13.64
C THR A 300 1.27 39.46 -14.80
N THR A 301 0.72 40.66 -14.56
CA THR A 301 0.02 41.47 -15.57
C THR A 301 0.72 42.81 -15.86
N PHE A 302 1.78 43.13 -15.14
CA PHE A 302 2.51 44.40 -15.24
C PHE A 302 3.90 44.15 -15.82
N ASP A 303 4.25 44.85 -16.91
CA ASP A 303 5.59 44.80 -17.49
C ASP A 303 6.57 45.59 -16.61
N LEU A 304 7.41 44.85 -15.89
CA LEU A 304 8.40 45.38 -14.96
C LEU A 304 9.46 46.23 -15.66
N THR A 305 9.69 46.06 -16.97
CA THR A 305 10.65 46.91 -17.70
C THR A 305 10.15 48.33 -17.95
N VAL A 306 8.84 48.53 -18.10
CA VAL A 306 8.25 49.85 -18.40
C VAL A 306 8.31 50.79 -17.20
N GLY A 307 8.43 50.23 -15.99
CA GLY A 307 8.66 50.97 -14.75
C GLY A 307 10.13 51.13 -14.35
N GLY A 308 11.07 50.50 -15.06
CA GLY A 308 12.48 50.46 -14.67
C GLY A 308 12.76 49.56 -13.45
N TYR A 309 11.90 48.57 -13.20
CA TYR A 309 12.06 47.61 -12.10
C TYR A 309 13.02 46.47 -12.45
N LEU A 310 13.15 46.16 -13.75
CA LEU A 310 14.10 45.19 -14.28
C LEU A 310 14.83 45.80 -15.47
N ASP A 311 16.14 45.60 -15.50
CA ASP A 311 16.99 46.04 -16.60
C ASP A 311 16.90 45.08 -17.79
N GLY A 312 16.76 45.62 -19.00
CA GLY A 312 16.83 44.86 -20.25
C GLY A 312 15.67 45.07 -21.22
N PRO A 313 15.67 44.35 -22.37
CA PRO A 313 14.63 44.46 -23.38
C PRO A 313 13.35 43.71 -22.93
N GLY A 314 12.25 44.45 -22.72
CA GLY A 314 10.95 43.89 -22.32
C GLY A 314 10.13 43.20 -23.43
N PRO A 315 8.95 42.64 -23.07
CA PRO A 315 8.33 42.70 -21.75
C PRO A 315 8.84 41.62 -20.77
N HIS A 316 9.00 41.99 -19.50
CA HIS A 316 9.30 41.06 -18.42
C HIS A 316 8.23 41.16 -17.33
N PHE A 317 7.74 40.01 -16.87
CA PHE A 317 6.68 39.92 -15.85
C PHE A 317 7.21 39.20 -14.62
N GLY A 318 6.65 39.52 -13.46
CA GLY A 318 6.90 38.77 -12.24
C GLY A 318 5.93 37.59 -12.10
N THR A 319 5.95 36.98 -10.93
CA THR A 319 5.08 35.84 -10.58
C THR A 319 3.80 36.27 -9.89
N ALA A 320 2.87 35.32 -9.73
CA ALA A 320 1.68 35.49 -8.93
C ALA A 320 2.02 35.66 -7.43
N ALA A 321 1.02 36.00 -6.62
CA ALA A 321 1.14 35.95 -5.17
C ALA A 321 1.31 34.49 -4.69
N LEU A 322 1.75 34.34 -3.44
CA LEU A 322 1.74 33.08 -2.71
C LEU A 322 0.34 32.44 -2.77
N PRO A 323 0.24 31.09 -2.66
CA PRO A 323 -1.03 30.41 -2.51
C PRO A 323 -1.85 31.05 -1.37
N ALA A 324 -3.16 31.23 -1.56
CA ALA A 324 -3.98 32.02 -0.64
C ALA A 324 -4.03 31.44 0.79
N ASP A 325 -3.90 30.13 0.92
CA ASP A 325 -3.79 29.35 2.16
C ASP A 325 -2.40 29.42 2.81
N LYS A 326 -1.39 29.94 2.10
CA LYS A 326 0.01 30.05 2.53
C LYS A 326 0.54 31.49 2.47
N ASP A 327 -0.30 32.48 2.14
CA ASP A 327 0.05 33.90 2.17
C ASP A 327 -0.04 34.43 3.61
N GLY A 328 0.97 34.10 4.41
CA GLY A 328 1.13 34.54 5.79
C GLY A 328 2.58 34.40 6.27
N TRP A 329 2.89 35.01 7.41
CA TRP A 329 4.24 35.00 7.98
C TRP A 329 4.78 33.60 8.29
N ALA A 330 3.93 32.57 8.40
CA ALA A 330 4.41 31.20 8.62
C ALA A 330 5.21 30.65 7.43
N TRP A 331 4.92 31.15 6.22
CA TRP A 331 5.53 30.67 4.99
C TRP A 331 6.49 31.68 4.37
N SER A 332 6.29 32.98 4.60
CA SER A 332 7.17 34.03 4.10
C SER A 332 7.20 35.26 5.00
N VAL A 333 8.39 35.71 5.41
CA VAL A 333 8.58 37.01 6.08
C VAL A 333 8.36 38.19 5.12
N MET A 334 8.29 37.90 3.81
CA MET A 334 8.11 38.91 2.77
C MET A 334 6.65 39.34 2.59
N THR A 335 5.67 38.67 3.20
CA THR A 335 4.28 39.13 3.12
C THR A 335 3.93 40.12 4.24
N TYR A 336 3.01 41.04 3.97
CA TYR A 336 2.43 41.93 4.98
C TYR A 336 1.20 41.33 5.65
N ARG A 337 0.81 40.10 5.27
CA ARG A 337 -0.25 39.36 5.94
C ARG A 337 0.35 38.58 7.10
N SER A 338 -0.18 38.84 8.29
CA SER A 338 0.23 38.10 9.47
C SER A 338 -0.20 36.63 9.39
N ALA A 339 -1.37 36.36 8.82
CA ALA A 339 -1.90 35.02 8.55
C ALA A 339 -2.73 34.98 7.23
N PRO A 340 -2.95 33.80 6.65
CA PRO A 340 -3.79 33.61 5.46
C PRO A 340 -5.17 34.25 5.58
N GLY A 341 -5.64 34.91 4.52
CA GLY A 341 -6.96 35.55 4.47
C GLY A 341 -7.08 36.92 5.18
N PHE A 342 -6.09 37.34 5.96
CA PHE A 342 -6.08 38.66 6.60
C PHE A 342 -5.70 39.77 5.62
N THR A 343 -6.14 41.00 5.88
CA THR A 343 -5.79 42.16 5.02
C THR A 343 -4.28 42.38 4.98
N ALA A 344 -3.72 42.57 3.79
CA ALA A 344 -2.34 43.00 3.60
C ALA A 344 -2.17 44.44 4.14
N SER A 345 -1.77 44.52 5.39
CA SER A 345 -1.55 45.74 6.15
C SER A 345 -0.58 45.29 7.22
N PHE A 346 0.60 45.91 7.33
CA PHE A 346 1.58 45.62 8.38
C PHE A 346 0.90 45.65 9.76
N GLN A 347 0.45 44.49 10.22
CA GLN A 347 -0.42 44.26 11.38
C GLN A 347 0.20 43.11 12.15
N GLY A 348 0.39 43.29 13.46
CA GLY A 348 0.94 42.24 14.30
C GLY A 348 1.34 42.77 15.65
N GLU A 349 1.66 41.86 16.56
CA GLU A 349 2.31 42.25 17.81
C GLU A 349 3.73 42.75 17.51
N GLN A 350 4.20 43.75 18.25
CA GLN A 350 5.53 44.32 18.04
C GLN A 350 6.65 43.33 18.45
N PHE A 351 6.25 42.30 19.19
CA PHE A 351 6.98 41.10 19.58
C PHE A 351 6.34 39.90 18.87
N ASN A 352 6.98 38.72 18.90
CA ASN A 352 6.45 37.48 18.29
C ASN A 352 6.56 37.44 16.75
N GLN A 353 7.64 38.02 16.24
CA GLN A 353 7.91 38.13 14.82
C GLN A 353 8.77 36.97 14.29
N PRO A 354 8.72 36.67 12.97
CA PRO A 354 9.61 35.70 12.35
C PRO A 354 11.07 35.93 12.74
N GLN A 355 11.74 34.88 13.18
CA GLN A 355 13.14 34.93 13.64
C GLN A 355 14.12 34.62 12.52
N THR A 356 13.63 34.00 11.44
CA THR A 356 14.40 33.63 10.26
C THR A 356 13.65 34.01 8.99
N TYR A 357 14.30 33.81 7.84
CA TYR A 357 13.56 33.59 6.61
C TYR A 357 12.72 32.31 6.74
N MET A 358 11.57 32.27 6.08
CA MET A 358 10.60 31.19 6.21
C MET A 358 10.67 30.24 5.02
N GLN A 359 9.83 29.21 4.98
CA GLN A 359 9.92 28.11 3.99
C GLN A 359 9.99 28.59 2.53
N ALA A 360 9.09 29.49 2.11
CA ALA A 360 9.07 30.02 0.75
C ALA A 360 10.31 30.88 0.46
N ASP A 361 10.74 31.67 1.44
CA ASP A 361 11.88 32.57 1.32
C ASP A 361 13.18 31.78 1.16
N ILE A 362 13.40 30.75 2.01
CA ILE A 362 14.57 29.88 1.96
C ILE A 362 14.63 29.16 0.62
N ALA A 363 13.52 28.55 0.18
CA ALA A 363 13.47 27.85 -1.09
C ALA A 363 13.73 28.78 -2.29
N ALA A 364 13.19 30.01 -2.27
CA ALA A 364 13.44 31.01 -3.30
C ALA A 364 14.90 31.49 -3.32
N LEU A 365 15.50 31.72 -2.15
CA LEU A 365 16.92 32.05 -2.02
C LEU A 365 17.81 30.91 -2.53
N GLN A 366 17.49 29.67 -2.19
CA GLN A 366 18.22 28.49 -2.65
C GLN A 366 18.06 28.27 -4.16
N PHE A 367 16.88 28.53 -4.72
CA PHE A 367 16.68 28.51 -6.15
C PHE A 367 17.58 29.53 -6.87
N MET A 368 17.68 30.75 -6.33
CA MET A 368 18.51 31.81 -6.92
C MET A 368 20.01 31.58 -6.76
N TYR A 369 20.46 31.01 -5.64
CA TYR A 369 21.88 31.03 -5.25
C TYR A 369 22.48 29.65 -4.93
N GLY A 370 21.69 28.58 -5.05
CA GLY A 370 22.05 27.21 -4.70
C GLY A 370 22.08 26.97 -3.18
N ALA A 371 21.65 25.80 -2.74
CA ALA A 371 21.64 25.42 -1.33
C ALA A 371 23.05 25.17 -0.76
N ASN A 372 23.25 25.54 0.52
CA ASN A 372 24.50 25.29 1.25
C ASN A 372 24.40 24.07 2.16
N PHE A 373 24.85 22.93 1.64
CA PHE A 373 24.92 21.66 2.37
C PHE A 373 26.13 21.53 3.31
N ASN A 374 26.90 22.62 3.54
CA ASN A 374 27.98 22.64 4.53
C ASN A 374 27.53 23.28 5.86
N SER A 375 26.35 23.92 5.90
CA SER A 375 25.78 24.46 7.13
C SER A 375 25.31 23.31 7.99
N ASN A 376 25.76 23.22 9.23
CA ASN A 376 25.39 22.15 10.18
C ASN A 376 25.59 20.71 9.65
N ALA A 377 26.49 20.50 8.68
CA ALA A 377 26.62 19.27 7.89
C ALA A 377 27.11 17.99 8.62
N THR A 378 26.99 17.96 9.94
CA THR A 378 27.29 16.84 10.83
C THR A 378 26.12 16.69 11.78
N ASP A 379 25.93 15.50 12.34
CA ASP A 379 24.86 15.18 13.31
C ASP A 379 24.60 16.33 14.31
N SER A 380 23.43 16.94 14.16
CA SER A 380 23.00 18.12 14.87
C SER A 380 21.80 17.82 15.75
N VAL A 381 21.93 18.12 17.04
CA VAL A 381 20.82 18.05 18.00
C VAL A 381 20.28 19.45 18.24
N TYR A 382 19.02 19.65 17.87
CA TYR A 382 18.26 20.89 18.04
C TYR A 382 17.42 20.80 19.32
N THR A 383 17.66 21.71 20.25
CA THR A 383 16.89 21.83 21.51
C THR A 383 16.42 23.27 21.72
N PHE A 384 15.38 23.45 22.52
CA PHE A 384 14.81 24.76 22.84
C PHE A 384 14.61 24.96 24.34
N ASN A 385 14.95 26.15 24.83
CA ASN A 385 14.68 26.49 26.22
C ASN A 385 13.18 26.77 26.44
N ALA A 386 12.56 25.98 27.31
CA ALA A 386 11.12 26.08 27.62
C ALA A 386 10.68 27.40 28.25
N THR A 387 11.61 28.25 28.71
CA THR A 387 11.32 29.59 29.23
C THR A 387 11.69 30.67 28.21
N THR A 388 12.93 30.65 27.73
CA THR A 388 13.49 31.74 26.94
C THR A 388 13.16 31.66 25.46
N GLY A 389 12.79 30.48 24.94
CA GLY A 389 12.61 30.24 23.51
C GLY A 389 13.91 30.20 22.71
N GLU A 390 15.08 30.29 23.38
CA GLU A 390 16.38 30.19 22.72
C GLU A 390 16.60 28.78 22.17
N MET A 391 16.99 28.71 20.90
CA MET A 391 17.41 27.48 20.24
C MET A 391 18.88 27.19 20.52
N PHE A 392 19.21 25.91 20.66
CA PHE A 392 20.58 25.42 20.71
C PHE A 392 20.79 24.38 19.62
N ILE A 393 21.96 24.44 18.98
CA ILE A 393 22.45 23.39 18.07
C ILE A 393 23.67 22.78 18.74
N ASN A 394 23.63 21.50 19.05
CA ASN A 394 24.72 20.80 19.76
C ASN A 394 25.15 21.55 21.05
N GLY A 395 24.17 22.08 21.78
CA GLY A 395 24.37 22.85 23.02
C GLY A 395 24.88 24.28 22.85
N VAL A 396 25.05 24.78 21.61
CA VAL A 396 25.46 26.16 21.31
C VAL A 396 24.23 27.02 21.03
N GLY A 397 24.01 28.03 21.88
CA GLY A 397 22.87 28.94 21.79
C GLY A 397 22.90 29.82 20.53
N GLN A 398 21.72 30.00 19.92
CA GLN A 398 21.52 30.72 18.66
C GLN A 398 20.91 32.12 18.86
N GLY A 399 20.89 32.60 20.10
CA GLY A 399 20.37 33.90 20.49
C GLY A 399 18.95 33.81 21.06
N VAL A 400 18.74 34.58 22.13
CA VAL A 400 17.46 34.65 22.85
C VAL A 400 16.48 35.55 22.07
N PRO A 401 15.27 35.08 21.73
CA PRO A 401 14.24 35.94 21.17
C PRO A 401 13.76 36.98 22.19
N GLU A 402 13.41 38.18 21.72
CA GLU A 402 12.91 39.25 22.58
C GLU A 402 11.54 38.89 23.18
N PHE A 403 11.40 39.16 24.48
CA PHE A 403 10.23 38.82 25.27
C PHE A 403 9.14 39.89 25.19
N ASP A 404 7.88 39.45 25.14
CA ASP A 404 6.79 40.29 25.67
C ASP A 404 6.91 40.34 27.20
N ALA A 405 7.18 41.54 27.72
CA ALA A 405 7.30 41.81 29.15
C ALA A 405 6.02 41.50 29.96
N VAL A 406 4.88 41.31 29.30
CA VAL A 406 3.60 40.96 29.94
C VAL A 406 3.44 39.45 30.13
N ALA A 407 3.86 38.64 29.15
CA ALA A 407 3.68 37.17 29.18
C ALA A 407 4.86 36.41 29.81
N GLY A 408 6.08 36.98 29.79
CA GLY A 408 7.26 36.37 30.43
C GLY A 408 7.75 35.08 29.79
N VAL A 409 7.33 34.78 28.56
CA VAL A 409 7.68 33.58 27.80
C VAL A 409 8.18 33.98 26.41
N GLY A 410 9.34 33.46 26.00
CA GLY A 410 9.92 33.75 24.67
C GLY A 410 9.25 32.90 23.59
N LYS A 411 8.66 33.55 22.58
CA LYS A 411 8.04 32.85 21.45
C LYS A 411 9.08 32.28 20.51
N ILE A 412 8.71 31.20 19.83
CA ILE A 412 9.52 30.49 18.84
C ILE A 412 8.75 30.57 17.53
N PHE A 413 9.40 31.16 16.52
CA PHE A 413 8.80 31.32 15.21
C PHE A 413 9.88 31.35 14.12
N ARG A 414 10.25 30.17 13.61
CA ARG A 414 11.38 30.03 12.67
C ARG A 414 11.29 28.82 11.76
N THR A 415 12.08 28.83 10.69
CA THR A 415 12.31 27.68 9.82
C THR A 415 13.72 27.14 10.00
N ILE A 416 13.87 25.82 10.04
CA ILE A 416 15.14 25.11 10.20
C ILE A 416 15.66 24.65 8.83
N TRP A 417 16.94 24.91 8.60
CA TRP A 417 17.72 24.34 7.51
C TRP A 417 18.91 23.61 8.12
N ASP A 418 19.04 22.34 7.80
CA ASP A 418 20.27 21.57 7.99
C ASP A 418 20.85 21.21 6.62
N GLY A 419 22.17 21.16 6.52
CA GLY A 419 22.88 20.88 5.29
C GLY A 419 23.25 19.42 5.12
N ASN A 420 23.37 18.63 6.19
CA ASN A 420 23.69 17.20 6.15
C ASN A 420 23.80 16.65 7.58
N GLY A 421 23.64 15.34 7.74
CA GLY A 421 23.92 14.69 9.01
C GLY A 421 22.90 13.62 9.29
N THR A 422 22.95 13.07 10.49
CA THR A 422 21.80 12.40 11.10
C THR A 422 21.38 13.24 12.28
N ASP A 423 20.32 14.02 12.10
CA ASP A 423 19.96 15.13 12.96
C ASP A 423 18.79 14.75 13.88
N THR A 424 18.66 15.48 15.00
CA THR A 424 17.65 15.17 16.02
C THR A 424 16.96 16.43 16.50
N TYR A 425 15.63 16.39 16.49
CA TYR A 425 14.81 17.28 17.29
C TYR A 425 14.62 16.69 18.68
N ASP A 426 15.25 17.30 19.68
CA ASP A 426 15.11 16.89 21.08
C ASP A 426 14.27 17.93 21.82
N PHE A 427 13.01 17.55 22.05
CA PHE A 427 12.01 18.31 22.77
C PHE A 427 11.61 17.60 24.07
N SER A 428 12.44 16.70 24.59
CA SER A 428 12.19 15.93 25.80
C SER A 428 11.99 16.76 27.07
N ASN A 429 12.40 18.04 27.04
CA ASN A 429 12.24 18.96 28.16
C ASN A 429 10.85 19.63 28.24
N PHE A 430 9.94 19.31 27.31
CA PHE A 430 8.55 19.75 27.32
C PHE A 430 7.65 18.66 27.93
N THR A 431 6.50 19.07 28.49
CA THR A 431 5.59 18.16 29.21
C THR A 431 4.14 18.28 28.74
N ASN A 432 3.89 19.10 27.72
CA ASN A 432 2.60 19.21 27.06
C ASN A 432 2.59 18.29 25.84
N ASN A 433 1.41 17.96 25.31
CA ASN A 433 1.30 17.26 24.04
C ASN A 433 2.04 18.01 22.93
N GLN A 434 2.77 17.26 22.12
CA GLN A 434 3.66 17.74 21.09
C GLN A 434 3.24 17.14 19.74
N THR A 435 3.44 17.89 18.67
CA THR A 435 3.34 17.39 17.31
C THR A 435 4.65 17.68 16.63
N VAL A 436 5.40 16.65 16.25
CA VAL A 436 6.67 16.76 15.56
C VAL A 436 6.50 16.21 14.15
N ASN A 437 6.60 17.07 13.15
CA ASN A 437 6.53 16.67 11.77
C ASN A 437 7.89 16.87 11.11
N LEU A 438 8.57 15.75 10.79
CA LEU A 438 9.89 15.74 10.17
C LEU A 438 9.82 15.90 8.64
N SER A 439 8.63 15.87 8.03
CA SER A 439 8.48 16.04 6.59
C SER A 439 9.03 17.39 6.08
N PRO A 440 9.52 17.47 4.83
CA PRO A 440 9.89 18.73 4.21
C PRO A 440 8.74 19.74 4.24
N GLY A 441 8.99 20.96 4.73
CA GLY A 441 7.92 21.95 4.89
C GLY A 441 6.91 21.65 6.01
N GLY A 442 7.08 20.56 6.75
CA GLY A 442 6.27 20.23 7.93
C GLY A 442 6.46 21.25 9.04
N PHE A 443 5.42 21.44 9.87
CA PHE A 443 5.47 22.28 11.07
C PHE A 443 5.38 21.41 12.32
N SER A 444 6.16 21.79 13.33
CA SER A 444 6.19 21.13 14.63
C SER A 444 5.74 22.09 15.73
N THR A 445 4.90 21.60 16.63
CA THR A 445 4.39 22.32 17.80
C THR A 445 4.77 21.54 19.05
N PHE A 446 5.64 22.09 19.89
CA PHE A 446 6.06 21.48 21.16
C PHE A 446 5.78 22.39 22.36
N SER A 447 5.31 23.63 22.14
CA SER A 447 4.87 24.51 23.22
C SER A 447 3.89 25.56 22.71
N LEU A 448 2.61 25.41 23.08
CA LEU A 448 1.56 26.41 22.80
C LEU A 448 1.86 27.75 23.47
N ALA A 449 2.49 27.73 24.65
CA ALA A 449 2.89 28.95 25.35
C ALA A 449 3.95 29.73 24.56
N GLN A 450 4.85 29.03 23.87
CA GLN A 450 5.89 29.61 23.04
C GLN A 450 5.51 29.72 21.56
N LEU A 451 4.28 29.37 21.18
CA LEU A 451 3.79 29.47 19.80
C LEU A 451 3.58 30.92 19.39
N GLY A 452 4.04 31.28 18.19
CA GLY A 452 3.79 32.60 17.61
C GLY A 452 2.30 32.90 17.47
N ASP A 453 1.94 34.17 17.59
CA ASP A 453 0.56 34.65 17.43
C ASP A 453 0.53 35.63 16.25
N SER A 454 -0.15 35.24 15.18
CA SER A 454 -0.26 36.02 13.93
C SER A 454 -1.51 36.88 13.86
N ARG A 455 -2.12 37.19 15.00
CA ARG A 455 -3.19 38.17 15.10
C ARG A 455 -2.83 39.56 14.55
N PRO A 456 -3.78 40.26 13.92
CA PRO A 456 -3.81 41.72 13.92
C PRO A 456 -4.08 42.27 15.34
N LEU A 457 -3.60 43.49 15.63
CA LEU A 457 -3.72 44.15 16.94
C LEU A 457 -5.14 44.17 17.55
N LEU A 458 -6.20 43.98 16.75
CA LEU A 458 -7.62 44.11 17.13
C LEU A 458 -8.48 42.84 16.94
N ALA A 459 -7.90 41.70 16.56
CA ALA A 459 -8.66 40.46 16.30
C ALA A 459 -8.45 39.37 17.38
N GLY A 460 -9.28 38.33 17.35
CA GLY A 460 -9.11 37.13 18.18
C GLY A 460 -7.81 36.37 17.86
N PHE A 461 -7.40 35.48 18.77
CA PHE A 461 -6.17 34.70 18.69
C PHE A 461 -6.10 33.88 17.39
N THR A 462 -4.98 33.97 16.65
CA THR A 462 -4.70 33.14 15.47
C THR A 462 -3.33 32.49 15.66
N ALA A 463 -3.32 31.21 16.01
CA ALA A 463 -2.10 30.45 16.22
C ALA A 463 -1.33 30.22 14.92
N GLN A 464 0.00 30.29 14.99
CA GLN A 464 0.86 29.77 13.92
C GLN A 464 0.69 28.24 13.78
N PRO A 465 0.96 27.67 12.59
CA PRO A 465 0.86 26.23 12.38
C PRO A 465 1.89 25.43 13.20
N GLY A 466 2.96 26.06 13.68
CA GLY A 466 3.90 25.46 14.62
C GLY A 466 4.91 26.44 15.19
N ASN A 467 5.66 25.98 16.21
CA ASN A 467 6.79 26.70 16.77
C ASN A 467 7.92 26.81 15.74
N ILE A 468 8.15 25.70 15.02
CA ILE A 468 9.15 25.60 13.96
C ILE A 468 8.55 25.00 12.70
N GLY A 469 9.12 25.33 11.55
CA GLY A 469 8.90 24.60 10.30
C GLY A 469 10.21 24.06 9.74
N ASN A 470 10.15 22.96 8.99
CA ASN A 470 11.29 22.48 8.21
C ASN A 470 11.38 23.26 6.90
N ALA A 471 12.60 23.53 6.42
CA ALA A 471 12.79 24.02 5.06
C ALA A 471 12.26 23.00 4.04
N LEU A 472 11.91 23.48 2.84
CA LEU A 472 11.62 22.60 1.71
C LEU A 472 12.92 21.96 1.23
N GLN A 473 12.82 20.75 0.65
CA GLN A 473 13.96 20.12 0.02
C GLN A 473 14.43 20.89 -1.21
N TYR A 474 15.74 21.03 -1.34
CA TYR A 474 16.35 21.59 -2.54
C TYR A 474 16.46 20.52 -3.63
N GLN A 475 15.63 20.61 -4.67
CA GLN A 475 15.63 19.69 -5.82
C GLN A 475 15.41 18.20 -5.45
N GLY A 476 14.66 17.94 -4.36
CA GLY A 476 14.40 16.59 -3.87
C GLY A 476 15.61 15.92 -3.17
N ASP A 477 16.65 16.68 -2.85
CA ASP A 477 17.81 16.18 -2.11
C ASP A 477 17.46 15.97 -0.63
N ALA A 478 17.67 14.75 -0.14
CA ALA A 478 17.30 14.33 1.21
C ALA A 478 18.28 14.78 2.30
N ARG A 479 19.45 15.34 1.96
CA ARG A 479 20.48 15.68 2.96
C ARG A 479 20.07 16.74 3.97
N SER A 480 19.04 17.53 3.69
CA SER A 480 18.54 18.56 4.62
C SER A 480 17.40 18.07 5.51
N LEU A 481 17.07 16.79 5.47
CA LEU A 481 16.04 16.20 6.32
C LEU A 481 16.52 16.14 7.76
N ILE A 482 15.56 16.04 8.68
CA ILE A 482 15.82 15.72 10.08
C ILE A 482 15.35 14.28 10.26
N GLU A 483 16.23 13.42 10.75
CA GLU A 483 15.97 11.98 10.82
C GLU A 483 15.29 11.58 12.13
N ASN A 484 15.56 12.27 13.24
CA ASN A 484 15.14 11.79 14.56
C ASN A 484 14.32 12.82 15.33
N ALA A 485 13.40 12.32 16.15
CA ALA A 485 12.60 13.12 17.07
C ALA A 485 12.52 12.46 18.44
N ILE A 486 12.68 13.27 19.49
CA ILE A 486 12.48 12.89 20.89
C ILE A 486 11.50 13.88 21.50
N THR A 487 10.38 13.38 22.00
CA THR A 487 9.36 14.19 22.69
C THR A 487 9.31 13.87 24.18
N GLY A 488 8.29 14.38 24.86
CA GLY A 488 8.33 14.71 26.27
C GLY A 488 7.55 13.72 27.12
N SER A 489 6.68 14.26 27.98
CA SER A 489 5.76 13.46 28.78
C SER A 489 4.29 13.65 28.36
N GLY A 490 4.06 14.16 27.15
CA GLY A 490 2.74 14.44 26.60
C GLY A 490 2.23 13.24 25.81
N ASN A 491 0.98 13.31 25.34
CA ASN A 491 0.53 12.39 24.30
C ASN A 491 0.89 13.03 22.96
N ASP A 492 1.96 12.53 22.35
CA ASP A 492 2.68 13.20 21.29
C ASP A 492 2.42 12.55 19.93
N LEU A 493 2.41 13.35 18.86
CA LEU A 493 2.31 12.89 17.48
C LEU A 493 3.64 13.12 16.76
N LEU A 494 4.31 12.03 16.36
CA LEU A 494 5.58 12.04 15.68
C LEU A 494 5.40 11.54 14.24
N ILE A 495 5.65 12.40 13.26
CA ILE A 495 5.51 12.09 11.83
C ILE A 495 6.91 12.07 11.21
N GLY A 496 7.29 10.91 10.68
CA GLY A 496 8.53 10.70 9.95
C GLY A 496 8.58 11.40 8.59
N ASN A 497 9.58 11.03 7.80
CA ASN A 497 9.81 11.45 6.43
C ASN A 497 10.57 10.35 5.69
N GLN A 498 10.80 10.55 4.40
CA GLN A 498 11.48 9.59 3.52
C GLN A 498 12.92 9.16 3.90
N ALA A 499 13.51 9.70 4.96
CA ALA A 499 14.79 9.23 5.50
C ALA A 499 14.53 8.17 6.58
N THR A 500 15.52 7.34 6.86
CA THR A 500 15.43 6.41 8.00
C THR A 500 15.26 7.19 9.30
N ASN A 501 14.12 7.05 9.96
CA ASN A 501 13.80 7.79 11.17
C ASN A 501 13.99 7.01 12.47
N THR A 502 14.37 7.70 13.54
CA THR A 502 14.21 7.20 14.92
C THR A 502 13.30 8.13 15.70
N LEU A 503 12.13 7.63 16.11
CA LEU A 503 11.11 8.38 16.80
C LEU A 503 10.95 7.87 18.24
N THR A 504 11.01 8.78 19.22
CA THR A 504 10.87 8.50 20.65
C THR A 504 9.82 9.44 21.23
N GLY A 505 8.70 8.89 21.66
CA GLY A 505 7.55 9.62 22.20
C GLY A 505 7.76 10.07 23.63
N GLY A 506 8.36 9.21 24.46
CA GLY A 506 8.68 9.53 25.84
C GLY A 506 7.63 8.96 26.77
N LEU A 507 7.10 9.72 27.73
CA LEU A 507 5.96 9.24 28.54
C LEU A 507 4.66 9.75 27.91
N GLY A 508 3.57 9.01 28.04
CA GLY A 508 2.28 9.37 27.44
C GLY A 508 1.86 8.34 26.42
N ASN A 509 0.65 8.48 25.89
CA ASN A 509 0.17 7.62 24.81
C ASN A 509 0.48 8.32 23.49
N ASP A 510 1.51 7.86 22.82
CA ASP A 510 2.11 8.51 21.67
C ASP A 510 1.67 7.86 20.35
N THR A 511 1.68 8.65 19.29
CA THR A 511 1.32 8.23 17.94
C THR A 511 2.47 8.49 16.98
N TYR A 512 2.88 7.46 16.25
CA TYR A 512 3.97 7.51 15.29
C TYR A 512 3.42 7.30 13.88
N VAL A 513 3.89 8.07 12.92
CA VAL A 513 3.62 7.85 11.49
C VAL A 513 4.94 7.56 10.80
N VAL A 514 5.10 6.34 10.32
CA VAL A 514 6.32 5.82 9.68
C VAL A 514 6.07 5.47 8.22
N ASP A 515 7.09 5.64 7.38
CA ASP A 515 6.99 5.44 5.93
C ASP A 515 7.91 4.36 5.38
N SER A 516 8.74 3.76 6.23
CA SER A 516 9.70 2.75 5.85
C SER A 516 9.88 1.67 6.93
N GLU A 517 10.15 0.44 6.48
CA GLU A 517 10.58 -0.66 7.35
C GLU A 517 11.92 -0.38 8.07
N SER A 518 12.67 0.62 7.58
CA SER A 518 13.92 1.04 8.21
C SER A 518 13.70 1.98 9.40
N ASP A 519 12.50 2.56 9.53
CA ASP A 519 12.18 3.45 10.65
C ASP A 519 12.13 2.67 11.96
N ALA A 520 12.49 3.35 13.05
CA ALA A 520 12.48 2.79 14.38
C ALA A 520 11.63 3.64 15.31
N VAL A 521 10.69 2.99 16.00
CA VAL A 521 9.98 3.56 17.15
C VAL A 521 10.64 3.01 18.42
N VAL A 522 11.02 3.90 19.32
CA VAL A 522 11.79 3.56 20.52
C VAL A 522 11.04 4.04 21.76
N GLU A 523 10.52 3.07 22.51
CA GLU A 523 9.85 3.28 23.79
C GLU A 523 10.48 2.47 24.93
N ALA A 524 10.40 3.00 26.16
CA ALA A 524 10.78 2.26 27.36
C ALA A 524 9.57 1.63 28.05
N LEU A 525 9.84 0.76 29.01
CA LEU A 525 8.80 0.09 29.80
C LEU A 525 7.95 1.10 30.59
N ASP A 526 6.66 0.83 30.68
CA ASP A 526 5.67 1.57 31.46
C ASP A 526 5.51 3.05 31.05
N GLN A 527 5.75 3.37 29.77
CA GLN A 527 5.69 4.74 29.28
C GLN A 527 4.33 5.17 28.73
N GLY A 528 3.47 4.24 28.34
CA GLY A 528 2.16 4.57 27.78
C GLY A 528 1.48 3.39 27.13
N THR A 529 0.52 3.69 26.27
CA THR A 529 -0.02 2.77 25.28
C THR A 529 0.04 3.46 23.93
N ASP A 530 0.89 2.93 23.06
CA ASP A 530 1.42 3.66 21.91
C ASP A 530 0.93 3.07 20.59
N LEU A 531 0.82 3.92 19.56
CA LEU A 531 0.24 3.56 18.27
C LEU A 531 1.16 3.92 17.11
N VAL A 532 1.46 2.95 16.26
CA VAL A 532 2.19 3.16 15.00
C VAL A 532 1.24 3.06 13.81
N PHE A 533 1.18 4.12 13.02
CA PHE A 533 0.65 4.12 11.67
C PHE A 533 1.79 3.92 10.67
N ALA A 534 1.80 2.80 9.96
CA ALA A 534 2.83 2.48 8.99
C ALA A 534 2.28 2.53 7.57
N THR A 535 2.94 3.28 6.68
CA THR A 535 2.56 3.33 5.25
C THR A 535 3.32 2.29 4.40
N SER A 536 4.03 1.37 5.06
CA SER A 536 4.72 0.19 4.52
C SER A 536 4.69 -0.95 5.53
N SER A 537 5.26 -2.11 5.19
CA SER A 537 5.57 -3.17 6.17
C SER A 537 6.33 -2.59 7.37
N PHE A 538 6.01 -3.08 8.57
CA PHE A 538 6.60 -2.58 9.81
C PHE A 538 6.62 -3.64 10.92
N THR A 539 7.61 -3.54 11.79
CA THR A 539 7.75 -4.37 12.99
C THR A 539 7.78 -3.48 14.22
N LEU A 540 6.86 -3.70 15.16
CA LEU A 540 6.82 -2.94 16.40
C LEU A 540 8.13 -3.12 17.18
N GLY A 541 8.69 -2.00 17.63
CA GLY A 541 9.77 -2.01 18.62
C GLY A 541 9.27 -2.59 19.95
N ALA A 542 10.18 -2.99 20.83
CA ALA A 542 9.79 -3.43 22.17
C ALA A 542 9.04 -2.31 22.92
N ASN A 543 8.05 -2.68 23.74
CA ASN A 543 7.23 -1.76 24.53
C ASN A 543 6.27 -0.87 23.72
N VAL A 544 5.93 -1.26 22.48
CA VAL A 544 4.94 -0.56 21.66
C VAL A 544 3.76 -1.49 21.43
N GLU A 545 2.53 -1.04 21.68
CA GLU A 545 1.37 -1.93 21.75
C GLU A 545 0.61 -2.04 20.42
N ASN A 546 0.42 -0.95 19.68
CA ASN A 546 -0.54 -0.94 18.58
C ASN A 546 0.10 -0.63 17.23
N LEU A 547 -0.30 -1.38 16.20
CA LEU A 547 0.10 -1.20 14.80
C LEU A 547 -1.13 -1.07 13.91
N THR A 548 -1.09 -0.14 12.96
CA THR A 548 -2.05 -0.03 11.87
C THR A 548 -1.31 0.21 10.56
N LEU A 549 -1.47 -0.72 9.62
CA LEU A 549 -0.95 -0.57 8.27
C LEU A 549 -1.90 0.29 7.44
N LEU A 550 -1.38 1.36 6.85
CA LEU A 550 -2.08 2.27 5.95
C LEU A 550 -1.77 1.96 4.47
N THR A 551 -1.34 0.73 4.18
CA THR A 551 -0.90 0.30 2.85
C THR A 551 -2.09 -0.09 1.95
N THR A 552 -1.88 0.02 0.64
CA THR A 552 -2.81 -0.50 -0.40
C THR A 552 -2.19 -1.66 -1.19
N THR A 553 -1.04 -2.13 -0.73
CA THR A 553 -0.25 -3.21 -1.29
C THR A 553 0.08 -4.16 -0.17
N ASP A 554 0.30 -5.43 -0.53
CA ASP A 554 0.75 -6.51 0.34
C ASP A 554 1.87 -6.02 1.28
N ALA A 555 1.64 -6.17 2.57
CA ALA A 555 2.52 -5.69 3.62
C ALA A 555 2.61 -6.72 4.76
N THR A 556 3.66 -6.58 5.56
CA THR A 556 3.86 -7.39 6.76
C THR A 556 3.79 -6.51 7.99
N GLY A 557 2.90 -6.85 8.92
CA GLY A 557 2.77 -6.21 10.23
C GLY A 557 3.20 -7.18 11.33
N ASN A 558 4.31 -6.90 12.00
CA ASN A 558 4.79 -7.71 13.12
C ASN A 558 4.61 -6.97 14.44
N GLY A 559 4.03 -7.64 15.42
CA GLY A 559 3.99 -7.27 16.83
C GLY A 559 5.33 -7.49 17.53
N ASN A 560 5.27 -7.70 18.84
CA ASN A 560 6.39 -7.94 19.75
C ASN A 560 5.96 -8.91 20.87
N ASP A 561 6.63 -8.92 22.02
CA ASP A 561 6.30 -9.83 23.14
C ASP A 561 5.19 -9.29 24.08
N LEU A 562 4.47 -8.22 23.69
CA LEU A 562 3.36 -7.63 24.43
C LEU A 562 2.02 -8.02 23.83
N ALA A 563 0.94 -7.83 24.58
CA ALA A 563 -0.42 -7.87 24.03
C ALA A 563 -0.63 -6.72 23.03
N ASN A 564 -0.49 -7.03 21.75
CA ASN A 564 -0.57 -6.08 20.65
C ASN A 564 -1.97 -5.96 20.06
N VAL A 565 -2.26 -4.81 19.46
CA VAL A 565 -3.41 -4.64 18.56
C VAL A 565 -2.90 -4.31 17.17
N ILE A 566 -3.13 -5.20 16.21
CA ILE A 566 -2.60 -5.10 14.85
C ILE A 566 -3.77 -5.02 13.86
N TYR A 567 -3.80 -3.96 13.06
CA TYR A 567 -4.67 -3.83 11.90
C TYR A 567 -3.83 -3.92 10.63
N GLY A 568 -4.12 -4.89 9.76
CA GLY A 568 -3.49 -4.99 8.45
C GLY A 568 -3.97 -3.93 7.47
N GLY A 569 -3.34 -3.95 6.29
CA GLY A 569 -3.51 -2.95 5.26
C GLY A 569 -4.69 -3.31 4.37
N THR A 570 -4.69 -2.80 3.14
CA THR A 570 -5.68 -3.18 2.12
C THR A 570 -5.00 -3.95 0.98
N GLY A 571 -3.94 -4.67 1.31
CA GLY A 571 -3.20 -5.53 0.38
C GLY A 571 -4.08 -6.67 -0.15
N SER A 572 -3.62 -7.35 -1.20
CA SER A 572 -4.25 -8.60 -1.64
C SER A 572 -3.76 -9.81 -0.84
N TYR A 573 -2.65 -9.65 -0.12
CA TYR A 573 -2.08 -10.66 0.77
C TYR A 573 -1.23 -10.00 1.85
N ASP A 574 -1.82 -9.69 3.00
CA ASP A 574 -1.08 -9.18 4.14
C ASP A 574 -0.62 -10.34 5.06
N VAL A 575 0.52 -10.14 5.71
CA VAL A 575 1.07 -11.08 6.70
C VAL A 575 1.11 -10.40 8.06
N LEU A 576 0.31 -10.87 9.01
CA LEU A 576 0.14 -10.24 10.32
C LEU A 576 0.56 -11.20 11.43
N ASN A 577 1.57 -10.83 12.21
CA ASN A 577 2.14 -11.70 13.24
C ASN A 577 2.08 -11.00 14.61
N GLY A 578 1.41 -11.58 15.59
CA GLY A 578 1.36 -11.10 16.99
C GLY A 578 2.66 -11.33 17.75
N LEU A 579 3.23 -12.54 17.56
CA LEU A 579 4.44 -13.08 18.19
C LEU A 579 4.22 -13.57 19.62
N GLY A 580 4.11 -12.70 20.61
CA GLY A 580 3.87 -13.15 21.98
C GLY A 580 3.12 -12.11 22.79
N GLY A 581 2.32 -12.55 23.75
CA GLY A 581 1.31 -11.68 24.35
C GLY A 581 -0.08 -12.19 24.02
N ASN A 582 -1.11 -11.49 24.49
CA ASN A 582 -2.48 -11.82 24.15
C ASN A 582 -2.95 -10.80 23.12
N ASP A 583 -2.84 -11.16 21.85
CA ASP A 583 -2.90 -10.22 20.73
C ASP A 583 -4.30 -10.11 20.13
N PHE A 584 -4.59 -8.96 19.54
CA PHE A 584 -5.77 -8.72 18.72
C PHE A 584 -5.33 -8.37 17.30
N ILE A 585 -5.59 -9.27 16.34
CA ILE A 585 -5.15 -9.12 14.95
C ILE A 585 -6.36 -9.06 14.03
N TYR A 586 -6.37 -8.09 13.11
CA TYR A 586 -7.42 -7.88 12.12
C TYR A 586 -6.81 -7.78 10.71
N GLY A 587 -7.31 -8.55 9.73
CA GLY A 587 -6.85 -8.62 8.32
C GLY A 587 -6.84 -7.29 7.60
N ALA A 588 -7.97 -6.88 7.00
CA ALA A 588 -8.17 -5.49 6.58
C ALA A 588 -9.50 -4.96 7.07
N THR A 589 -9.50 -4.13 8.11
CA THR A 589 -10.72 -3.42 8.47
C THR A 589 -10.83 -2.14 7.66
N ASP A 590 -12.03 -1.84 7.19
CA ASP A 590 -12.59 -0.51 7.44
C ASP A 590 -12.30 -0.18 8.92
N LEU A 591 -11.24 0.59 9.22
CA LEU A 591 -11.11 1.21 10.56
C LEU A 591 -12.50 1.74 10.90
N PRO A 592 -13.06 1.41 12.08
CA PRO A 592 -14.49 1.36 12.33
C PRO A 592 -15.19 2.59 11.76
N GLY A 593 -15.65 2.44 10.52
CA GLY A 593 -16.38 3.45 9.75
C GLY A 593 -17.84 3.42 10.14
N ALA A 594 -18.14 3.34 11.43
CA ALA A 594 -19.48 3.44 11.99
C ALA A 594 -19.36 3.74 13.48
N ALA A 595 -20.29 4.55 13.98
CA ALA A 595 -20.42 4.86 15.39
C ALA A 595 -20.29 3.61 16.27
N GLN A 596 -19.31 3.57 17.19
CA GLN A 596 -19.22 2.47 18.14
C GLN A 596 -20.48 2.48 19.01
N THR A 597 -21.23 1.37 19.02
CA THR A 597 -22.39 1.21 19.90
C THR A 597 -21.99 0.39 21.12
N LEU A 598 -21.86 1.04 22.28
CA LEU A 598 -21.66 0.36 23.56
C LEU A 598 -23.03 -0.03 24.14
N ASN A 599 -23.23 -1.32 24.43
CA ASN A 599 -24.44 -1.81 25.11
C ASN A 599 -24.10 -2.15 26.57
N GLU A 600 -24.63 -1.39 27.51
CA GLU A 600 -24.36 -1.58 28.94
C GLU A 600 -25.22 -2.65 29.62
N THR A 601 -26.13 -3.32 28.87
CA THR A 601 -27.04 -4.32 29.44
C THR A 601 -26.26 -5.47 30.10
N GLY A 602 -26.27 -5.52 31.44
CA GLY A 602 -25.64 -6.58 32.22
C GLY A 602 -24.21 -6.29 32.70
N LEU A 603 -23.69 -5.08 32.48
CA LEU A 603 -22.40 -4.64 33.03
C LEU A 603 -22.49 -4.36 34.56
N GLN A 604 -21.32 -4.24 35.20
CA GLN A 604 -21.25 -3.80 36.60
C GLN A 604 -21.67 -2.32 36.73
N GLN A 605 -22.21 -1.96 37.89
CA GLN A 605 -22.66 -0.62 38.22
C GLN A 605 -21.55 0.44 38.06
N HIS A 606 -21.85 1.54 37.35
CA HIS A 606 -20.89 2.57 36.94
C HIS A 606 -21.40 4.00 37.21
N ASP A 607 -21.75 4.28 38.45
CA ASP A 607 -22.50 5.47 38.89
C ASP A 607 -21.66 6.63 39.44
N THR A 608 -20.34 6.50 39.42
CA THR A 608 -19.38 7.48 39.95
C THR A 608 -18.19 7.66 39.00
N ILE A 609 -17.42 8.74 39.20
CA ILE A 609 -16.16 8.96 38.47
C ILE A 609 -15.18 7.79 38.60
N ALA A 610 -15.18 7.10 39.75
CA ALA A 610 -14.23 6.02 40.04
C ALA A 610 -14.55 4.69 39.33
N ASN A 611 -15.79 4.52 38.87
CA ASN A 611 -16.26 3.31 38.18
C ASN A 611 -16.90 3.65 36.83
N ALA A 612 -16.63 4.84 36.28
CA ALA A 612 -17.17 5.28 35.00
C ALA A 612 -16.70 4.36 33.85
N ILE A 613 -17.59 4.12 32.89
CA ILE A 613 -17.25 3.37 31.68
C ILE A 613 -16.46 4.29 30.74
N ASN A 614 -15.27 3.85 30.32
CA ASN A 614 -14.44 4.61 29.40
C ASN A 614 -14.96 4.50 27.96
N LEU A 615 -15.19 5.63 27.31
CA LEU A 615 -15.49 5.75 25.88
C LEU A 615 -14.16 6.00 25.14
N PRO A 616 -13.66 5.04 24.36
CA PRO A 616 -12.31 5.11 23.81
C PRO A 616 -12.13 6.25 22.80
N ALA A 617 -10.95 6.89 22.83
CA ALA A 617 -10.64 8.07 22.02
C ALA A 617 -10.72 7.82 20.50
N ALA A 618 -10.52 6.56 20.06
CA ALA A 618 -10.63 6.13 18.66
C ALA A 618 -12.07 6.20 18.08
N SER A 619 -13.08 6.47 18.91
CA SER A 619 -14.51 6.36 18.55
C SER A 619 -15.21 7.70 18.25
N PHE A 620 -14.48 8.80 18.17
CA PHE A 620 -15.03 10.16 17.99
C PHE A 620 -14.48 10.82 16.73
N GLY A 621 -15.34 11.43 15.92
CA GLY A 621 -14.89 12.19 14.75
C GLY A 621 -15.80 13.33 14.34
N LEU A 622 -15.49 13.93 13.19
CA LEU A 622 -16.03 15.22 12.72
C LEU A 622 -17.54 15.20 12.51
N ASN A 623 -18.28 16.04 13.24
CA ASN A 623 -19.57 16.55 12.80
C ASN A 623 -19.53 18.08 12.61
N SER A 624 -19.97 18.56 11.45
CA SER A 624 -20.27 19.99 11.20
C SER A 624 -21.77 20.31 11.31
N ASP A 625 -22.59 19.33 11.72
CA ASP A 625 -24.03 19.41 11.86
C ASP A 625 -24.43 19.58 13.32
N ALA A 626 -25.36 20.50 13.59
CA ALA A 626 -25.79 20.87 14.94
C ALA A 626 -26.90 19.95 15.50
N ASN A 627 -27.20 18.84 14.82
CA ASN A 627 -28.31 17.94 15.17
C ASN A 627 -27.93 16.47 14.88
N ILE A 628 -27.62 15.67 15.91
CA ILE A 628 -27.21 14.26 15.74
C ILE A 628 -28.43 13.32 15.73
N ALA A 629 -29.47 13.68 14.97
CA ALA A 629 -30.77 13.01 15.05
C ALA A 629 -30.90 11.72 14.21
N ASN A 630 -29.86 11.27 13.49
CA ASN A 630 -29.92 10.01 12.72
C ASN A 630 -28.54 9.36 12.56
N SER A 631 -28.50 8.05 12.78
CA SER A 631 -27.34 7.13 12.71
C SER A 631 -26.63 7.00 11.34
N THR A 632 -26.68 8.01 10.46
CA THR A 632 -26.23 7.88 9.06
C THR A 632 -25.23 8.95 8.59
N THR A 633 -24.80 9.90 9.43
CA THR A 633 -23.72 10.84 9.07
C THR A 633 -22.86 11.25 10.27
N ALA A 634 -21.54 11.20 10.09
CA ALA A 634 -20.44 11.62 10.98
C ALA A 634 -20.07 10.71 12.18
N PRO A 635 -18.77 10.59 12.56
CA PRO A 635 -18.32 9.65 13.58
C PRO A 635 -18.65 10.14 15.00
N HIS A 636 -19.39 9.33 15.75
CA HIS A 636 -19.80 9.57 17.14
C HIS A 636 -19.77 8.24 17.90
N THR A 637 -19.67 8.26 19.22
CA THR A 637 -19.93 7.07 20.04
C THR A 637 -21.40 7.04 20.43
N THR A 638 -22.05 5.89 20.26
CA THR A 638 -23.42 5.63 20.72
C THR A 638 -23.36 4.70 21.93
N VAL A 639 -24.10 5.00 22.98
CA VAL A 639 -24.25 4.14 24.15
C VAL A 639 -25.72 3.81 24.32
N THR A 640 -26.09 2.54 24.30
CA THR A 640 -27.46 2.09 24.59
C THR A 640 -27.53 1.61 26.03
N GLY A 641 -28.31 2.32 26.84
CA GLY A 641 -28.43 2.10 28.27
C GLY A 641 -29.81 1.72 28.78
N THR A 642 -29.82 1.06 29.94
CA THR A 642 -31.02 0.66 30.68
C THR A 642 -30.80 0.93 32.16
N GLY A 643 -31.54 1.90 32.71
CA GLY A 643 -31.47 2.29 34.10
C GLY A 643 -31.61 1.12 35.06
N ASP A 644 -30.79 1.12 36.11
CA ASP A 644 -30.69 0.07 37.12
C ASP A 644 -31.04 0.55 38.54
N GLY A 645 -31.54 1.80 38.66
CA GLY A 645 -31.80 2.46 39.93
C GLY A 645 -30.70 3.42 40.39
N PHE A 646 -29.61 3.55 39.62
CA PHE A 646 -28.50 4.47 39.88
C PHE A 646 -28.31 5.47 38.71
N TYR A 647 -27.28 6.31 38.81
CA TYR A 647 -26.83 7.11 37.68
C TYR A 647 -25.89 6.27 36.83
N ASP A 648 -25.79 6.60 35.55
CA ASP A 648 -24.76 6.04 34.68
C ASP A 648 -23.72 7.12 34.40
N MET A 649 -22.44 6.74 34.51
CA MET A 649 -21.29 7.62 34.37
C MET A 649 -20.34 7.09 33.29
N TYR A 650 -20.02 7.95 32.33
CA TYR A 650 -19.09 7.67 31.24
C TYR A 650 -17.90 8.60 31.32
N SER A 651 -16.71 8.12 30.98
CA SER A 651 -15.51 8.94 30.83
C SER A 651 -15.07 9.00 29.37
N PHE A 652 -14.41 10.09 28.99
CA PHE A 652 -13.83 10.29 27.65
C PHE A 652 -12.66 11.26 27.75
N VAL A 653 -11.77 11.24 26.74
CA VAL A 653 -10.56 12.06 26.72
C VAL A 653 -10.70 13.17 25.69
N VAL A 654 -10.45 14.40 26.14
CA VAL A 654 -10.29 15.57 25.29
C VAL A 654 -8.79 15.84 25.16
N ASP A 655 -8.26 15.87 23.95
CA ASP A 655 -6.81 15.94 23.71
C ASP A 655 -6.24 17.37 23.64
N ALA A 656 -7.10 18.37 23.45
CA ALA A 656 -6.69 19.76 23.33
C ALA A 656 -7.74 20.73 23.88
N ALA A 657 -7.28 21.92 24.28
CA ALA A 657 -8.18 23.04 24.54
C ALA A 657 -8.79 23.53 23.21
N GLY A 658 -10.08 23.86 23.20
CA GLY A 658 -10.82 24.28 22.02
C GLY A 658 -11.65 23.17 21.36
N VAL A 659 -11.47 21.91 21.76
CA VAL A 659 -12.35 20.80 21.36
C VAL A 659 -13.78 21.11 21.78
N VAL A 660 -14.74 20.84 20.90
CA VAL A 660 -16.17 21.03 21.14
C VAL A 660 -16.82 19.67 21.31
N GLY A 661 -17.29 19.38 22.53
CA GLY A 661 -18.10 18.20 22.81
C GLY A 661 -19.57 18.45 22.55
N THR A 662 -20.24 17.48 21.96
CA THR A 662 -21.70 17.44 21.75
C THR A 662 -22.22 16.12 22.31
N PHE A 663 -23.22 16.21 23.19
CA PHE A 663 -23.82 15.09 23.92
C PHE A 663 -25.33 15.13 23.72
N ASP A 664 -25.91 14.04 23.23
CA ASP A 664 -27.33 13.97 22.89
C ASP A 664 -27.95 12.68 23.47
N ILE A 665 -29.11 12.77 24.11
CA ILE A 665 -29.76 11.61 24.73
C ILE A 665 -31.12 11.37 24.08
N ASP A 666 -31.19 10.33 23.26
CA ASP A 666 -32.43 9.79 22.72
C ASP A 666 -33.06 8.83 23.75
N ALA A 667 -34.00 9.34 24.54
CA ALA A 667 -34.67 8.57 25.58
C ALA A 667 -35.87 7.75 25.04
N SER A 668 -36.17 6.61 25.67
CA SER A 668 -37.44 5.90 25.41
C SER A 668 -38.65 6.80 25.76
N VAL A 669 -39.82 6.53 25.16
CA VAL A 669 -41.04 7.38 25.19
C VAL A 669 -41.62 7.77 26.57
N SER A 670 -40.98 7.39 27.68
CA SER A 670 -41.38 7.73 29.06
C SER A 670 -40.28 8.31 29.95
N LEU A 671 -39.01 8.36 29.52
CA LEU A 671 -37.92 8.97 30.28
C LEU A 671 -37.78 10.46 29.90
N ASP A 672 -37.74 11.31 30.91
CA ASP A 672 -37.40 12.73 30.81
C ASP A 672 -35.92 12.82 31.22
N SER A 673 -35.02 12.92 30.24
CA SER A 673 -33.59 12.72 30.47
C SER A 673 -32.92 13.98 31.04
N PHE A 674 -31.69 13.83 31.54
CA PHE A 674 -30.85 14.92 32.03
C PHE A 674 -29.38 14.56 31.82
N VAL A 675 -28.59 15.46 31.25
CA VAL A 675 -27.15 15.24 30.98
C VAL A 675 -26.29 16.22 31.80
N GLU A 676 -25.23 15.72 32.41
CA GLU A 676 -24.28 16.53 33.18
C GLU A 676 -22.83 16.23 32.78
N LEU A 677 -22.02 17.28 32.64
CA LEU A 677 -20.60 17.20 32.31
C LEU A 677 -19.74 17.58 33.52
N PHE A 678 -18.71 16.78 33.82
CA PHE A 678 -17.77 16.99 34.92
C PHE A 678 -16.31 16.99 34.47
N ASP A 679 -15.46 17.72 35.18
CA ASP A 679 -14.01 17.55 35.12
C ASP A 679 -13.52 16.34 35.94
N ALA A 680 -12.23 16.00 35.81
CA ALA A 680 -11.60 14.94 36.59
C ALA A 680 -11.59 15.15 38.11
N GLY A 681 -11.81 16.38 38.58
CA GLY A 681 -11.96 16.70 40.00
C GLY A 681 -13.38 16.47 40.54
N GLY A 682 -14.34 16.13 39.68
CA GLY A 682 -15.76 16.00 40.01
C GLY A 682 -16.50 17.34 40.09
N THR A 683 -15.93 18.41 39.55
CA THR A 683 -16.61 19.70 39.41
C THR A 683 -17.52 19.65 38.19
N ARG A 684 -18.81 19.97 38.36
CA ARG A 684 -19.76 20.06 37.24
C ARG A 684 -19.46 21.29 36.39
N LEU A 685 -19.18 21.08 35.11
CA LEU A 685 -18.83 22.10 34.13
C LEU A 685 -20.07 22.64 33.40
N ALA A 686 -20.96 21.75 32.97
CA ALA A 686 -22.18 22.08 32.27
C ALA A 686 -23.27 21.01 32.52
N PHE A 687 -24.51 21.34 32.20
CA PHE A 687 -25.65 20.44 32.28
C PHE A 687 -26.79 20.94 31.39
N ASP A 688 -27.66 20.04 30.95
CA ASP A 688 -28.88 20.39 30.21
C ASP A 688 -30.01 19.36 30.42
N ASP A 689 -31.25 19.79 30.17
CA ASP A 689 -32.49 19.01 30.33
C ASP A 689 -33.55 19.25 29.23
N ASP A 690 -33.20 19.98 28.16
CA ASP A 690 -34.06 20.44 27.05
C ASP A 690 -35.45 20.99 27.41
N SER A 691 -35.66 21.55 28.60
CA SER A 691 -36.98 22.09 28.98
C SER A 691 -37.32 23.47 28.34
N GLY A 692 -36.50 23.99 27.42
CA GLY A 692 -36.56 25.38 26.93
C GLY A 692 -36.52 25.57 25.40
N THR A 693 -37.64 25.96 24.79
CA THR A 693 -37.86 26.11 23.34
C THR A 693 -37.15 27.29 22.63
N SER A 694 -35.88 27.63 22.90
CA SER A 694 -35.24 28.77 22.19
C SER A 694 -33.72 28.77 21.98
N GLU A 695 -33.11 27.62 21.67
CA GLU A 695 -31.78 27.55 21.05
C GLU A 695 -31.89 26.57 19.85
N GLY A 696 -31.12 26.79 18.78
CA GLY A 696 -31.47 26.31 17.43
C GLY A 696 -31.24 24.82 17.16
N GLY A 697 -32.34 24.06 17.04
CA GLY A 697 -32.43 22.76 16.36
C GLY A 697 -33.75 22.06 16.69
N GLY A 698 -34.76 22.11 15.81
CA GLY A 698 -36.09 21.50 16.07
C GLY A 698 -36.17 20.03 15.62
N GLY A 699 -36.96 19.13 16.19
CA GLY A 699 -37.83 19.16 17.38
C GLY A 699 -38.96 18.13 17.26
N SER A 700 -39.43 17.53 18.36
CA SER A 700 -40.87 17.27 18.62
C SER A 700 -41.13 16.76 20.04
N THR A 701 -41.88 17.58 20.77
CA THR A 701 -42.49 17.32 22.09
C THR A 701 -43.25 15.99 22.20
N SER A 702 -42.72 15.03 22.96
CA SER A 702 -43.36 14.42 24.15
C SER A 702 -42.44 13.38 24.82
N GLY A 703 -41.77 13.74 25.93
CA GLY A 703 -40.82 12.89 26.68
C GLY A 703 -39.37 13.20 26.29
N ALA A 704 -38.79 14.23 26.91
CA ALA A 704 -37.69 15.04 26.36
C ALA A 704 -36.30 14.39 26.42
N ASP A 705 -35.66 14.42 25.26
CA ASP A 705 -34.25 14.20 24.95
C ASP A 705 -33.39 15.34 25.51
N SER A 706 -32.18 15.06 26.00
CA SER A 706 -31.26 16.08 26.56
C SER A 706 -30.11 16.35 25.61
N PHE A 707 -29.80 17.61 25.35
CA PHE A 707 -28.71 18.00 24.45
C PHE A 707 -27.75 19.00 25.09
N LEU A 708 -26.46 18.70 25.10
CA LEU A 708 -25.42 19.56 25.66
C LEU A 708 -24.27 19.74 24.68
N SER A 709 -23.89 20.99 24.42
CA SER A 709 -22.65 21.33 23.71
C SER A 709 -21.72 22.15 24.59
N TYR A 710 -20.42 21.83 24.59
CA TYR A 710 -19.43 22.45 25.46
C TYR A 710 -18.05 22.55 24.80
N THR A 711 -17.44 23.73 24.81
CA THR A 711 -16.06 23.94 24.37
C THR A 711 -15.10 23.78 25.54
N PHE A 712 -14.22 22.78 25.47
CA PHE A 712 -13.27 22.47 26.52
C PHE A 712 -12.12 23.48 26.57
N THR A 713 -11.78 23.94 27.77
CA THR A 713 -10.71 24.93 27.97
C THR A 713 -9.33 24.30 28.24
N ALA A 714 -9.28 22.97 28.36
CA ALA A 714 -8.07 22.21 28.65
C ALA A 714 -8.23 20.76 28.16
N ALA A 715 -7.13 20.11 27.78
CA ALA A 715 -7.07 18.67 27.60
C ALA A 715 -7.26 17.94 28.94
N GLY A 716 -7.73 16.69 28.89
CA GLY A 716 -7.89 15.84 30.06
C GLY A 716 -9.06 14.88 29.95
N THR A 717 -9.25 14.07 31.00
CA THR A 717 -10.41 13.19 31.13
C THR A 717 -11.60 13.94 31.69
N TYR A 718 -12.72 13.84 30.99
CA TYR A 718 -14.01 14.42 31.38
C TYR A 718 -15.04 13.31 31.54
N TYR A 719 -16.13 13.63 32.23
CA TYR A 719 -17.15 12.64 32.59
C TYR A 719 -18.54 13.14 32.25
N ILE A 720 -19.35 12.29 31.61
CA ILE A 720 -20.79 12.50 31.42
C ILE A 720 -21.53 11.69 32.48
N ARG A 721 -22.50 12.31 33.13
CA ARG A 721 -23.50 11.59 33.92
C ARG A 721 -24.86 11.69 33.25
N VAL A 722 -25.51 10.54 33.09
CA VAL A 722 -26.89 10.44 32.61
C VAL A 722 -27.83 10.21 33.79
N GLY A 723 -28.94 10.93 33.80
CA GLY A 723 -29.97 10.79 34.82
C GLY A 723 -31.36 11.18 34.31
N LYS A 724 -32.31 11.17 35.23
CA LYS A 724 -33.69 11.59 35.00
C LYS A 724 -33.90 13.02 35.47
N TYR A 725 -34.62 13.81 34.69
CA TYR A 725 -35.01 15.16 35.07
C TYR A 725 -35.79 15.18 36.39
N SER A 726 -35.45 16.16 37.23
CA SER A 726 -36.18 16.42 38.48
C SER A 726 -36.55 17.88 38.63
N THR A 727 -35.56 18.76 38.46
CA THR A 727 -35.74 20.21 38.38
C THR A 727 -34.77 20.77 37.36
N THR A 728 -34.96 22.03 36.96
CA THR A 728 -34.15 22.75 35.95
C THR A 728 -32.64 22.85 36.24
N THR A 729 -32.14 22.27 37.34
CA THR A 729 -30.72 22.28 37.71
C THR A 729 -30.24 20.97 38.36
N THR A 730 -31.14 19.99 38.51
CA THR A 730 -30.89 18.76 39.26
C THR A 730 -31.51 17.54 38.57
N SER A 731 -30.70 16.50 38.41
CA SER A 731 -31.12 15.15 38.01
C SER A 731 -31.45 14.27 39.23
N LEU A 732 -32.12 13.15 38.98
CA LEU A 732 -32.28 11.99 39.85
C LEU A 732 -31.71 10.74 39.15
N PRO A 733 -31.40 9.65 39.89
CA PRO A 733 -31.05 8.37 39.29
C PRO A 733 -32.13 7.86 38.30
N LEU A 734 -31.72 7.04 37.34
CA LEU A 734 -32.63 6.40 36.38
C LEU A 734 -33.47 5.33 37.10
N ASP A 735 -34.75 5.18 36.75
CA ASP A 735 -35.57 4.10 37.30
C ASP A 735 -35.21 2.76 36.62
N VAL A 736 -35.39 1.64 37.32
CA VAL A 736 -35.09 0.31 36.78
C VAL A 736 -35.91 0.05 35.51
N GLY A 737 -35.24 -0.14 34.38
CA GLY A 737 -35.85 -0.39 33.07
C GLY A 737 -36.06 0.84 32.18
N ASP A 738 -35.65 2.04 32.61
CA ASP A 738 -35.64 3.23 31.76
C ASP A 738 -34.57 3.09 30.66
N GLY A 739 -34.98 2.95 29.40
CA GLY A 739 -34.05 2.85 28.27
C GLY A 739 -33.67 4.22 27.71
N TYR A 740 -32.39 4.40 27.36
CA TYR A 740 -31.87 5.58 26.67
C TYR A 740 -30.77 5.23 25.67
N THR A 741 -30.51 6.15 24.76
CA THR A 741 -29.34 6.12 23.87
C THR A 741 -28.59 7.44 24.01
N LEU A 742 -27.33 7.39 24.44
CA LEU A 742 -26.45 8.55 24.55
C LEU A 742 -25.54 8.60 23.31
N GLN A 743 -25.51 9.73 22.61
CA GLN A 743 -24.61 10.00 21.51
C GLN A 743 -23.56 11.03 21.94
N VAL A 744 -22.29 10.77 21.63
CA VAL A 744 -21.15 11.61 22.02
C VAL A 744 -20.26 11.91 20.82
N SER A 745 -19.98 13.19 20.56
CA SER A 745 -19.08 13.67 19.51
C SER A 745 -18.10 14.72 20.06
N LEU A 746 -16.82 14.67 19.62
CA LEU A 746 -15.74 15.56 20.07
C LEU A 746 -15.05 16.21 18.85
N ALA A 747 -15.57 17.36 18.40
CA ALA A 747 -15.01 18.07 17.25
C ALA A 747 -13.70 18.79 17.63
N GLY A 748 -12.61 18.47 16.93
CA GLY A 748 -11.28 19.04 17.15
C GLY A 748 -10.31 18.15 17.91
N ASN A 749 -10.75 16.97 18.38
CA ASN A 749 -9.84 15.90 18.79
C ASN A 749 -9.06 15.39 17.56
N ALA A 750 -7.79 15.01 17.72
CA ALA A 750 -6.98 14.28 16.77
C ALA A 750 -7.73 13.01 16.34
N LEU A 751 -7.97 12.91 15.03
CA LEU A 751 -8.57 11.73 14.42
C LEU A 751 -7.48 10.67 14.22
N PRO A 752 -7.80 9.37 14.34
CA PRO A 752 -7.08 8.41 13.50
C PRO A 752 -7.34 8.80 12.03
N PRO A 753 -6.33 8.77 11.15
CA PRO A 753 -6.52 9.06 9.74
C PRO A 753 -7.63 8.17 9.16
N ALA A 754 -8.55 8.76 8.41
CA ALA A 754 -9.61 8.00 7.74
C ALA A 754 -8.99 7.08 6.69
N LEU A 755 -9.17 5.77 6.86
CA LEU A 755 -8.69 4.77 5.92
C LEU A 755 -9.65 4.58 4.73
N PRO A 756 -9.14 4.19 3.55
CA PRO A 756 -9.96 3.73 2.44
C PRO A 756 -10.65 2.40 2.78
N ASN A 757 -11.89 2.23 2.33
CA ASN A 757 -12.57 0.94 2.21
C ASN A 757 -12.18 0.29 0.88
N PRO A 758 -11.63 -0.93 0.89
CA PRO A 758 -11.85 -1.84 -0.23
C PRO A 758 -12.01 -3.31 0.21
N ALA A 759 -12.50 -4.14 -0.70
CA ALA A 759 -12.52 -5.59 -0.58
C ALA A 759 -11.13 -6.12 -0.22
N ASP A 760 -11.06 -6.84 0.90
CA ASP A 760 -9.84 -7.47 1.41
C ASP A 760 -9.50 -8.74 0.60
N GLY A 761 -8.20 -9.03 0.53
CA GLY A 761 -7.55 -10.10 -0.21
C GLY A 761 -7.56 -11.43 0.53
N VAL A 762 -6.43 -12.13 0.52
CA VAL A 762 -6.22 -13.39 1.24
C VAL A 762 -5.12 -13.15 2.24
N ASP A 763 -5.42 -13.12 3.53
CA ASP A 763 -4.43 -12.79 4.55
C ASP A 763 -3.86 -14.03 5.25
N ALA A 764 -2.62 -13.90 5.73
CA ALA A 764 -1.99 -14.86 6.62
C ALA A 764 -1.78 -14.23 8.00
N MET A 765 -2.41 -14.79 9.02
CA MET A 765 -2.36 -14.28 10.39
C MET A 765 -1.81 -15.33 11.35
N ASP A 766 -0.88 -14.94 12.21
CA ASP A 766 -0.30 -15.78 13.26
C ASP A 766 -0.34 -15.03 14.60
N GLY A 767 -1.12 -15.51 15.57
CA GLY A 767 -1.18 -14.93 16.93
C GLY A 767 0.14 -15.13 17.67
N GLY A 768 0.72 -16.32 17.57
CA GLY A 768 2.00 -16.65 18.18
C GLY A 768 1.82 -17.30 19.55
N ALA A 769 2.13 -16.59 20.65
CA ALA A 769 2.12 -17.17 21.99
C ALA A 769 1.32 -16.32 22.98
N GLY A 770 0.25 -16.88 23.53
CA GLY A 770 -0.67 -16.26 24.47
C GLY A 770 -2.10 -16.53 24.04
N ASP A 771 -3.08 -15.94 24.71
CA ASP A 771 -4.49 -16.15 24.38
C ASP A 771 -4.92 -15.08 23.36
N ASP A 772 -4.90 -15.43 22.07
CA ASP A 772 -5.00 -14.47 20.97
C ASP A 772 -6.41 -14.37 20.38
N THR A 773 -6.73 -13.23 19.78
CA THR A 773 -7.98 -13.00 19.03
C THR A 773 -7.69 -12.53 17.61
N LEU A 774 -8.01 -13.36 16.62
CA LEU A 774 -7.76 -13.09 15.20
C LEU A 774 -9.08 -12.95 14.45
N MET A 775 -9.18 -11.92 13.59
CA MET A 775 -10.34 -11.69 12.72
C MET A 775 -9.92 -11.53 11.24
N GLY A 776 -10.26 -12.53 10.43
CA GLY A 776 -10.03 -12.61 8.98
C GLY A 776 -10.82 -11.60 8.14
N VAL A 777 -11.95 -11.12 8.66
CA VAL A 777 -12.87 -10.19 7.99
C VAL A 777 -13.39 -10.66 6.62
N ALA A 778 -12.79 -10.32 5.49
CA ALA A 778 -13.26 -10.74 4.18
C ALA A 778 -12.10 -11.27 3.35
N GLY A 779 -12.18 -12.51 2.91
CA GLY A 779 -11.05 -13.10 2.20
C GLY A 779 -11.08 -14.61 2.29
N ASP A 780 -10.17 -15.28 1.60
CA ASP A 780 -9.94 -16.71 1.82
C ASP A 780 -8.73 -16.86 2.75
N ASP A 781 -8.89 -16.53 4.03
CA ASP A 781 -7.78 -16.27 4.95
C ASP A 781 -7.18 -17.52 5.60
N TYR A 782 -5.92 -17.41 6.02
CA TYR A 782 -5.18 -18.41 6.77
C TYR A 782 -4.87 -17.89 8.18
N LEU A 783 -5.57 -18.43 9.18
CA LEU A 783 -5.42 -18.01 10.57
C LEU A 783 -4.76 -19.12 11.40
N THR A 784 -3.69 -18.78 12.09
CA THR A 784 -3.01 -19.59 13.10
C THR A 784 -3.07 -18.86 14.43
N GLY A 785 -3.73 -19.45 15.43
CA GLY A 785 -3.75 -18.87 16.79
C GLY A 785 -2.38 -18.98 17.44
N GLY A 786 -1.82 -20.20 17.45
CA GLY A 786 -0.49 -20.44 17.97
C GLY A 786 -0.55 -21.26 19.25
N ALA A 787 0.06 -20.76 20.33
CA ALA A 787 0.08 -21.41 21.62
C ALA A 787 -0.69 -20.61 22.67
N GLY A 788 -1.83 -21.13 23.12
CA GLY A 788 -2.66 -20.51 24.17
C GLY A 788 -4.11 -20.92 24.01
N ASP A 789 -5.04 -20.23 24.66
CA ASP A 789 -6.47 -20.45 24.42
C ASP A 789 -7.00 -19.37 23.44
N ASP A 790 -7.04 -19.69 22.14
CA ASP A 790 -7.25 -18.68 21.09
C ASP A 790 -8.71 -18.54 20.63
N SER A 791 -9.08 -17.35 20.13
CA SER A 791 -10.37 -17.06 19.50
C SER A 791 -10.15 -16.63 18.05
N LEU A 792 -10.46 -17.51 17.11
CA LEU A 792 -10.25 -17.27 15.68
C LEU A 792 -11.60 -17.11 14.98
N ASP A 793 -11.79 -16.01 14.25
CA ASP A 793 -12.92 -15.78 13.36
C ASP A 793 -12.42 -15.52 11.94
N GLY A 794 -12.67 -16.46 11.03
CA GLY A 794 -12.29 -16.28 9.62
C GLY A 794 -13.10 -15.22 8.88
N GLY A 795 -14.26 -14.79 9.38
CA GLY A 795 -15.13 -13.86 8.66
C GLY A 795 -15.77 -14.45 7.40
N THR A 796 -15.93 -13.64 6.35
CA THR A 796 -16.50 -14.07 5.06
C THR A 796 -15.42 -14.69 4.16
N GLY A 797 -15.80 -15.56 3.22
CA GLY A 797 -14.84 -16.27 2.34
C GLY A 797 -14.28 -17.58 2.92
N ASN A 798 -13.50 -18.33 2.14
CA ASN A 798 -13.14 -19.73 2.36
C ASN A 798 -11.92 -19.91 3.25
N ASN A 799 -12.12 -19.63 4.54
CA ASN A 799 -11.03 -19.55 5.51
C ASN A 799 -10.50 -20.90 5.97
N THR A 800 -9.20 -20.92 6.26
CA THR A 800 -8.45 -22.07 6.76
C THR A 800 -7.96 -21.80 8.18
N ALA A 801 -8.38 -22.64 9.13
CA ALA A 801 -7.75 -22.68 10.45
C ALA A 801 -6.51 -23.57 10.37
N SER A 802 -5.35 -23.01 10.69
CA SER A 802 -4.05 -23.64 10.49
C SER A 802 -3.31 -23.83 11.82
N TYR A 803 -2.84 -25.06 12.03
CA TYR A 803 -2.11 -25.49 13.22
C TYR A 803 -0.65 -25.84 12.93
N PHE A 804 -0.09 -25.29 11.84
CA PHE A 804 1.26 -25.62 11.37
C PHE A 804 2.34 -25.36 12.44
N ALA A 805 2.15 -24.33 13.29
CA ALA A 805 3.06 -23.91 14.34
C ALA A 805 2.90 -24.70 15.66
N ALA A 806 1.90 -25.57 15.76
CA ALA A 806 1.61 -26.30 16.99
C ALA A 806 2.80 -27.20 17.40
N SER A 807 3.15 -27.17 18.69
CA SER A 807 4.30 -27.90 19.24
C SER A 807 4.08 -29.41 19.43
N GLY A 808 2.87 -29.89 19.13
CA GLY A 808 2.44 -31.28 19.24
C GLY A 808 1.20 -31.54 18.40
N ALA A 809 0.75 -32.81 18.38
CA ALA A 809 -0.43 -33.22 17.66
C ALA A 809 -1.69 -32.48 18.12
N VAL A 810 -2.55 -32.14 17.16
CA VAL A 810 -3.79 -31.43 17.39
C VAL A 810 -5.03 -32.30 17.19
N THR A 811 -6.11 -31.97 17.90
CA THR A 811 -7.44 -32.54 17.68
C THR A 811 -8.44 -31.43 17.44
N VAL A 812 -8.91 -31.29 16.20
CA VAL A 812 -9.71 -30.13 15.78
C VAL A 812 -10.94 -30.59 15.01
N SER A 813 -12.08 -29.96 15.28
CA SER A 813 -13.37 -30.25 14.65
C SER A 813 -14.07 -28.97 14.22
N LEU A 814 -14.34 -28.83 12.92
CA LEU A 814 -15.20 -27.76 12.38
C LEU A 814 -16.68 -27.97 12.74
N ALA A 815 -17.10 -29.18 13.11
CA ALA A 815 -18.45 -29.42 13.62
C ALA A 815 -18.74 -28.71 14.97
N LEU A 816 -17.73 -28.12 15.61
CA LEU A 816 -17.81 -27.42 16.90
C LEU A 816 -17.69 -25.89 16.78
N GLN A 817 -17.95 -25.29 15.62
CA GLN A 817 -17.83 -23.83 15.44
C GLN A 817 -18.58 -23.02 16.51
N GLY A 818 -17.96 -21.94 16.98
CA GLY A 818 -18.46 -21.08 18.06
C GLY A 818 -18.38 -21.69 19.46
N THR A 819 -17.74 -22.85 19.62
CA THR A 819 -17.52 -23.51 20.92
C THR A 819 -16.05 -23.77 21.14
N ALA A 820 -15.55 -23.46 22.34
CA ALA A 820 -14.19 -23.78 22.75
C ALA A 820 -13.93 -25.29 22.70
N GLN A 821 -12.87 -25.70 22.03
CA GLN A 821 -12.44 -27.10 21.88
C GLN A 821 -10.98 -27.26 22.30
N ASN A 822 -10.69 -28.32 23.06
CA ASN A 822 -9.32 -28.63 23.47
C ASN A 822 -8.57 -29.22 22.29
N THR A 823 -7.75 -28.40 21.65
CA THR A 823 -6.95 -28.74 20.47
C THR A 823 -5.66 -29.46 20.85
N ILE A 824 -5.39 -29.64 22.16
CA ILE A 824 -4.27 -30.39 22.73
C ILE A 824 -2.92 -29.71 22.50
N GLY A 825 -2.40 -29.78 21.26
CA GLY A 825 -1.08 -29.27 20.88
C GLY A 825 -0.99 -27.76 20.77
N ALA A 826 -2.14 -27.09 20.73
CA ALA A 826 -2.28 -25.64 20.60
C ALA A 826 -3.09 -24.98 21.74
N GLY A 827 -3.66 -25.75 22.68
CA GLY A 827 -4.44 -25.22 23.82
C GLY A 827 -5.94 -25.44 23.67
N THR A 828 -6.76 -24.45 24.02
CA THR A 828 -8.23 -24.50 23.93
C THR A 828 -8.76 -23.39 23.03
N ASP A 829 -9.00 -23.73 21.77
CA ASP A 829 -9.34 -22.73 20.75
C ASP A 829 -10.84 -22.67 20.49
N THR A 830 -11.32 -21.50 20.10
CA THR A 830 -12.66 -21.27 19.57
C THR A 830 -12.55 -20.87 18.11
N LEU A 831 -13.16 -21.66 17.23
CA LEU A 831 -13.15 -21.43 15.78
C LEU A 831 -14.52 -20.94 15.32
N VAL A 832 -14.57 -19.87 14.53
CA VAL A 832 -15.80 -19.34 13.91
C VAL A 832 -15.54 -19.05 12.43
N ASN A 833 -16.52 -19.36 11.57
CA ASN A 833 -16.51 -19.09 10.14
C ASN A 833 -15.37 -19.75 9.32
N PHE A 834 -14.85 -20.90 9.77
CA PHE A 834 -13.87 -21.68 9.01
C PHE A 834 -14.52 -22.72 8.10
N ARG A 835 -13.89 -23.00 6.96
CA ARG A 835 -14.31 -24.10 6.05
C ARG A 835 -13.23 -25.13 5.84
N ASN A 836 -11.98 -24.79 6.13
CA ASN A 836 -10.83 -25.66 5.87
C ASN A 836 -9.98 -25.83 7.13
N LEU A 837 -9.25 -26.94 7.20
CA LEU A 837 -8.31 -27.26 8.27
C LEU A 837 -6.93 -27.62 7.71
N ALA A 838 -5.91 -27.04 8.31
CA ALA A 838 -4.53 -27.50 8.18
C ALA A 838 -3.99 -27.94 9.54
N GLY A 839 -3.53 -29.19 9.63
CA GLY A 839 -2.95 -29.78 10.84
C GLY A 839 -1.55 -29.25 11.16
N SER A 840 -0.91 -29.88 12.13
CA SER A 840 0.49 -29.69 12.51
C SER A 840 1.41 -30.66 11.74
N PHE A 841 2.70 -30.72 12.07
CA PHE A 841 3.61 -31.73 11.54
C PHE A 841 3.56 -33.08 12.29
N HIS A 842 2.62 -33.23 13.23
CA HIS A 842 2.47 -34.40 14.11
C HIS A 842 1.25 -35.25 13.74
N ASP A 843 0.98 -36.30 14.52
CA ASP A 843 -0.12 -37.25 14.25
C ASP A 843 -1.47 -36.64 14.66
N ASP A 844 -2.13 -35.92 13.75
CA ASP A 844 -3.33 -35.13 14.08
C ASP A 844 -4.64 -35.90 13.94
N SER A 845 -5.69 -35.38 14.58
CA SER A 845 -7.08 -35.81 14.42
C SER A 845 -7.92 -34.64 13.94
N LEU A 846 -8.21 -34.58 12.64
CA LEU A 846 -8.92 -33.47 11.99
C LEU A 846 -10.31 -33.90 11.54
N THR A 847 -11.34 -33.12 11.89
CA THR A 847 -12.73 -33.37 11.52
C THR A 847 -13.34 -32.12 10.88
N GLY A 848 -13.92 -32.26 9.68
CA GLY A 848 -14.69 -31.21 9.01
C GLY A 848 -16.11 -31.06 9.58
N ASP A 849 -16.97 -30.40 8.81
CA ASP A 849 -18.38 -30.17 9.12
C ASP A 849 -19.30 -30.73 8.01
N ASP A 850 -20.47 -30.14 7.80
CA ASP A 850 -21.41 -30.59 6.76
C ASP A 850 -21.18 -29.86 5.41
N ASN A 851 -20.19 -28.95 5.34
CA ASN A 851 -19.81 -28.24 4.11
C ASN A 851 -18.71 -28.97 3.35
N ALA A 852 -18.42 -28.54 2.13
CA ALA A 852 -17.22 -29.01 1.41
C ALA A 852 -15.95 -28.45 2.07
N ASN A 853 -15.20 -29.31 2.74
CA ASN A 853 -13.98 -28.94 3.47
C ASN A 853 -12.71 -29.36 2.72
N LEU A 854 -11.67 -28.53 2.79
CA LEU A 854 -10.30 -28.95 2.53
C LEU A 854 -9.62 -29.31 3.84
N ILE A 855 -9.15 -30.56 3.96
CA ILE A 855 -8.44 -31.06 5.14
C ILE A 855 -7.03 -31.48 4.74
N ASN A 856 -6.04 -30.77 5.27
CA ASN A 856 -4.62 -31.06 5.06
C ASN A 856 -3.96 -31.45 6.39
N GLY A 857 -3.66 -32.74 6.55
CA GLY A 857 -2.94 -33.25 7.73
C GLY A 857 -1.46 -32.86 7.79
N GLN A 858 -0.90 -32.28 6.72
CA GLN A 858 0.53 -31.97 6.59
C GLN A 858 1.44 -33.20 6.84
N GLY A 859 2.23 -33.19 7.92
CA GLY A 859 3.18 -34.25 8.29
C GLY A 859 2.52 -35.40 9.05
N GLY A 860 3.28 -36.18 9.83
CA GLY A 860 2.69 -37.17 10.76
C GLY A 860 1.90 -38.32 10.14
N ALA A 861 1.20 -39.08 10.97
CA ALA A 861 0.22 -40.09 10.60
C ALA A 861 -1.17 -39.65 11.10
N ASN A 862 -1.94 -39.03 10.23
CA ASN A 862 -3.15 -38.30 10.62
C ASN A 862 -4.41 -39.16 10.56
N THR A 863 -5.41 -38.82 11.36
CA THR A 863 -6.78 -39.29 11.19
C THR A 863 -7.64 -38.12 10.71
N MET A 864 -8.26 -38.26 9.54
CA MET A 864 -9.04 -37.21 8.90
C MET A 864 -10.46 -37.70 8.60
N ALA A 865 -11.47 -36.87 8.88
CA ALA A 865 -12.88 -37.12 8.55
C ALA A 865 -13.52 -35.82 8.05
N GLY A 866 -14.19 -35.84 6.91
CA GLY A 866 -14.71 -34.67 6.20
C GLY A 866 -16.08 -34.33 6.74
N GLY A 867 -16.96 -35.32 6.80
CA GLY A 867 -18.29 -35.17 7.40
C GLY A 867 -19.36 -35.44 6.37
N LEU A 868 -20.18 -34.44 6.06
CA LEU A 868 -21.03 -34.44 4.87
C LEU A 868 -20.50 -33.37 3.91
N GLY A 869 -20.87 -33.42 2.64
CA GLY A 869 -20.37 -32.46 1.66
C GLY A 869 -19.40 -33.13 0.70
N ASN A 870 -18.74 -32.35 -0.16
CA ASN A 870 -17.74 -32.91 -1.07
C ASN A 870 -16.37 -32.45 -0.60
N ASP A 871 -15.67 -33.33 0.10
CA ASP A 871 -14.46 -32.98 0.82
C ASP A 871 -13.20 -33.29 0.02
N THR A 872 -12.12 -32.57 0.34
CA THR A 872 -10.80 -32.78 -0.26
C THR A 872 -9.76 -33.07 0.82
N TYR A 873 -9.10 -34.22 0.70
CA TYR A 873 -8.05 -34.67 1.60
C TYR A 873 -6.68 -34.57 0.96
N TRP A 874 -5.74 -33.93 1.64
CA TRP A 874 -4.32 -33.96 1.26
C TRP A 874 -3.58 -35.07 2.01
N ILE A 875 -2.96 -35.97 1.25
CA ILE A 875 -2.22 -37.11 1.78
C ILE A 875 -0.74 -36.96 1.44
N GLN A 876 0.09 -37.02 2.48
CA GLN A 876 1.55 -36.93 2.36
C GLN A 876 2.26 -38.08 3.10
N SER A 877 1.52 -38.85 3.90
CA SER A 877 2.06 -39.95 4.71
C SER A 877 1.25 -41.23 4.53
N ALA A 878 1.96 -42.36 4.40
CA ALA A 878 1.31 -43.68 4.36
C ALA A 878 0.62 -44.06 5.68
N GLY A 879 0.87 -43.29 6.75
CA GLY A 879 0.18 -43.43 8.03
C GLY A 879 -1.19 -42.75 8.07
N ASP A 880 -1.55 -41.94 7.07
CA ASP A 880 -2.80 -41.18 7.05
C ASP A 880 -4.04 -42.09 6.89
N VAL A 881 -5.02 -41.87 7.76
CA VAL A 881 -6.29 -42.61 7.83
C VAL A 881 -7.45 -41.66 7.58
N ILE A 882 -8.06 -41.78 6.40
CA ILE A 882 -9.35 -41.14 6.10
C ILE A 882 -10.49 -42.02 6.63
N ILE A 883 -11.41 -41.42 7.39
CA ILE A 883 -12.65 -42.00 7.89
C ILE A 883 -13.80 -41.35 7.12
N GLU A 884 -14.45 -42.14 6.25
CA GLU A 884 -15.60 -41.68 5.47
C GLU A 884 -16.83 -42.57 5.62
N ALA A 885 -18.00 -41.92 5.63
CA ALA A 885 -19.29 -42.60 5.73
C ALA A 885 -19.92 -42.79 4.35
N ALA A 886 -20.64 -43.90 4.18
CA ALA A 886 -21.31 -44.16 2.91
C ALA A 886 -22.38 -43.10 2.62
N GLY A 887 -22.25 -42.41 1.48
CA GLY A 887 -23.19 -41.36 1.06
C GLY A 887 -22.99 -40.01 1.76
N ALA A 888 -21.79 -39.77 2.32
CA ALA A 888 -21.37 -38.49 2.88
C ALA A 888 -21.15 -37.41 1.81
N GLY A 889 -20.76 -37.80 0.60
CA GLY A 889 -20.21 -36.87 -0.35
C GLY A 889 -19.85 -37.48 -1.69
N THR A 890 -19.25 -36.67 -2.54
CA THR A 890 -18.35 -37.11 -3.60
C THR A 890 -16.98 -36.51 -3.32
N ASP A 891 -16.10 -37.31 -2.74
CA ASP A 891 -14.91 -36.81 -2.07
C ASP A 891 -13.65 -37.04 -2.91
N LEU A 892 -12.63 -36.23 -2.67
CA LEU A 892 -11.37 -36.24 -3.39
C LEU A 892 -10.20 -36.50 -2.44
N VAL A 893 -9.34 -37.44 -2.82
CA VAL A 893 -8.00 -37.58 -2.26
C VAL A 893 -6.98 -37.00 -3.23
N LEU A 894 -6.23 -35.99 -2.78
CA LEU A 894 -5.02 -35.51 -3.42
C LEU A 894 -3.81 -36.14 -2.70
N SER A 895 -3.11 -37.04 -3.37
CA SER A 895 -2.00 -37.78 -2.76
C SER A 895 -0.64 -37.43 -3.37
N LEU A 896 0.34 -37.15 -2.52
CA LEU A 896 1.75 -36.96 -2.91
C LEU A 896 2.55 -38.28 -2.93
N ILE A 897 1.90 -39.41 -2.61
CA ILE A 897 2.48 -40.75 -2.54
C ILE A 897 1.59 -41.78 -3.23
N ASP A 898 2.08 -43.01 -3.39
CA ASP A 898 1.24 -44.17 -3.76
C ASP A 898 0.05 -44.28 -2.80
N TYR A 899 -1.16 -44.41 -3.34
CA TYR A 899 -2.37 -44.43 -2.50
C TYR A 899 -3.43 -45.41 -2.98
N SER A 900 -4.14 -45.99 -2.00
CA SER A 900 -5.24 -46.91 -2.22
C SER A 900 -6.48 -46.48 -1.47
N LEU A 901 -7.60 -46.39 -2.21
CA LEU A 901 -8.93 -46.12 -1.66
C LEU A 901 -9.59 -47.38 -1.09
N ALA A 902 -8.90 -48.54 -1.08
CA ALA A 902 -9.46 -49.81 -0.65
C ALA A 902 -10.04 -49.74 0.76
N GLY A 903 -11.32 -50.12 0.90
CA GLY A 903 -12.04 -50.11 2.17
C GLY A 903 -12.53 -48.72 2.61
N LYS A 904 -12.36 -47.68 1.80
CA LYS A 904 -12.88 -46.33 2.02
C LYS A 904 -14.17 -46.09 1.22
N GLN A 905 -14.92 -45.05 1.58
CA GLN A 905 -16.11 -44.60 0.86
C GLN A 905 -15.79 -43.32 0.06
N ILE A 906 -14.69 -43.36 -0.71
CA ILE A 906 -14.17 -42.22 -1.49
C ILE A 906 -14.29 -42.56 -2.97
N GLU A 907 -14.69 -41.59 -3.78
CA GLU A 907 -14.87 -41.73 -5.22
C GLU A 907 -13.65 -41.27 -6.02
N ASN A 908 -12.98 -40.17 -5.65
CA ASN A 908 -11.94 -39.58 -6.50
C ASN A 908 -10.53 -39.67 -5.87
N LEU A 909 -9.53 -40.02 -6.69
CA LEU A 909 -8.12 -40.06 -6.31
C LEU A 909 -7.27 -39.39 -7.38
N TYR A 910 -6.64 -38.27 -7.04
CA TYR A 910 -5.68 -37.58 -7.89
C TYR A 910 -4.28 -37.67 -7.27
N LEU A 911 -3.33 -38.21 -8.03
CA LEU A 911 -1.92 -38.27 -7.64
C LEU A 911 -1.24 -36.95 -8.05
N ALA A 912 -0.81 -36.16 -7.06
CA ALA A 912 -0.28 -34.81 -7.24
C ALA A 912 1.24 -34.70 -6.98
N GLY A 913 1.90 -35.83 -6.65
CA GLY A 913 3.34 -35.86 -6.40
C GLY A 913 4.19 -35.95 -7.68
N ASN A 914 5.50 -35.73 -7.53
CA ASN A 914 6.45 -35.85 -8.63
C ASN A 914 6.96 -37.30 -8.74
N GLY A 915 6.72 -37.97 -9.87
CA GLY A 915 7.27 -39.30 -10.18
C GLY A 915 6.22 -40.38 -10.47
N ASN A 916 6.66 -41.63 -10.51
CA ASN A 916 5.86 -42.80 -10.90
C ASN A 916 5.00 -43.30 -9.74
N LEU A 917 3.93 -42.55 -9.41
CA LEU A 917 3.03 -42.90 -8.33
C LEU A 917 1.96 -43.89 -8.80
N ASN A 918 1.44 -44.72 -7.89
CA ASN A 918 0.45 -45.74 -8.20
C ASN A 918 -0.84 -45.48 -7.44
N GLY A 919 -1.96 -45.73 -8.13
CA GLY A 919 -3.31 -45.48 -7.61
C GLY A 919 -4.12 -46.76 -7.61
N THR A 920 -4.88 -47.00 -6.54
CA THR A 920 -5.85 -48.11 -6.49
C THR A 920 -7.19 -47.60 -5.98
N GLY A 921 -8.26 -47.85 -6.73
CA GLY A 921 -9.65 -47.57 -6.37
C GLY A 921 -10.21 -48.53 -5.32
N ASN A 922 -11.53 -48.64 -5.28
CA ASN A 922 -12.27 -49.47 -4.35
C ASN A 922 -13.43 -50.21 -5.04
N GLY A 923 -14.60 -50.31 -4.40
CA GLY A 923 -15.78 -50.99 -4.95
C GLY A 923 -16.83 -50.03 -5.52
N LEU A 924 -16.54 -48.73 -5.55
CA LEU A 924 -17.38 -47.64 -6.03
C LEU A 924 -16.99 -47.27 -7.47
N ALA A 925 -17.74 -46.38 -8.10
CA ALA A 925 -17.32 -45.78 -9.36
C ALA A 925 -16.27 -44.72 -9.08
N ASN A 926 -15.00 -45.02 -9.36
CA ASN A 926 -13.86 -44.16 -9.07
C ASN A 926 -13.42 -43.29 -10.25
N ASP A 927 -13.02 -42.06 -9.98
CA ASP A 927 -12.25 -41.22 -10.92
C ASP A 927 -10.80 -41.15 -10.42
N ILE A 928 -9.88 -41.80 -11.13
CA ILE A 928 -8.47 -41.94 -10.73
C ILE A 928 -7.60 -41.26 -11.77
N ARG A 929 -6.81 -40.28 -11.34
CA ARG A 929 -5.83 -39.57 -12.17
C ARG A 929 -4.41 -39.82 -11.68
N GLY A 930 -3.55 -40.21 -12.63
CA GLY A 930 -2.11 -40.39 -12.49
C GLY A 930 -1.32 -39.08 -12.44
N THR A 931 0.00 -39.23 -12.41
CA THR A 931 0.98 -38.15 -12.55
C THR A 931 1.49 -38.14 -14.01
N GLU A 932 2.38 -37.22 -14.38
CA GLU A 932 3.04 -37.28 -15.71
C GLU A 932 4.14 -38.36 -15.82
N GLY A 933 4.19 -39.32 -14.90
CA GLY A 933 5.18 -40.39 -14.89
C GLY A 933 4.51 -41.75 -15.01
N ASN A 934 5.28 -42.79 -15.31
CA ASN A 934 4.74 -44.13 -15.57
C ASN A 934 4.01 -44.71 -14.33
N ASN A 935 2.69 -44.73 -14.37
CA ASN A 935 1.81 -45.12 -13.28
C ASN A 935 1.25 -46.55 -13.45
N ILE A 936 0.92 -47.19 -12.33
CA ILE A 936 0.01 -48.33 -12.29
C ILE A 936 -1.27 -47.87 -11.62
N LEU A 937 -2.34 -47.75 -12.40
CA LEU A 937 -3.67 -47.38 -11.92
C LEU A 937 -4.61 -48.58 -11.98
N SER A 938 -5.30 -48.86 -10.89
CA SER A 938 -6.30 -49.94 -10.84
C SER A 938 -7.63 -49.46 -10.26
N GLY A 939 -8.74 -49.64 -10.98
CA GLY A 939 -10.10 -49.29 -10.53
C GLY A 939 -10.66 -50.25 -9.47
N SER A 940 -10.24 -51.52 -9.54
CA SER A 940 -10.72 -52.65 -8.73
C SER A 940 -12.14 -53.10 -9.10
N GLY A 941 -13.19 -52.43 -8.65
CA GLY A 941 -14.52 -52.76 -9.11
C GLY A 941 -15.47 -51.59 -9.03
N GLY A 942 -16.34 -51.42 -10.01
CA GLY A 942 -17.07 -50.17 -10.12
C GLY A 942 -17.45 -49.88 -11.56
N HIS A 943 -17.64 -48.60 -11.86
CA HIS A 943 -17.67 -48.09 -13.23
C HIS A 943 -16.67 -46.95 -13.25
N ASP A 944 -15.41 -47.29 -13.48
CA ASP A 944 -14.28 -46.44 -13.14
C ASP A 944 -13.83 -45.62 -14.34
N THR A 945 -13.23 -44.46 -14.08
CA THR A 945 -12.49 -43.67 -15.06
C THR A 945 -11.04 -43.58 -14.58
N LEU A 946 -10.12 -44.09 -15.40
CA LEU A 946 -8.68 -44.06 -15.14
C LEU A 946 -8.02 -43.17 -16.20
N ASP A 947 -7.38 -42.11 -15.74
CA ASP A 947 -6.62 -41.13 -16.52
C ASP A 947 -5.14 -41.25 -16.15
N GLY A 948 -4.33 -41.84 -17.04
CA GLY A 948 -2.89 -42.04 -16.88
C GLY A 948 -2.08 -40.75 -16.92
N GLN A 949 -2.56 -39.71 -17.63
CA GLN A 949 -1.76 -38.55 -18.04
C GLN A 949 -0.56 -38.98 -18.90
N ASN A 950 0.54 -38.23 -18.97
CA ASN A 950 1.69 -38.67 -19.78
C ASN A 950 2.46 -39.79 -19.06
N GLY A 951 3.19 -40.62 -19.81
CA GLY A 951 4.04 -41.68 -19.26
C GLY A 951 3.68 -43.03 -19.86
N ASP A 952 4.53 -44.04 -19.68
CA ASP A 952 4.14 -45.41 -20.07
C ASP A 952 3.32 -46.05 -18.94
N ASP A 953 1.99 -45.97 -19.02
CA ASP A 953 1.09 -46.33 -17.93
C ASP A 953 0.53 -47.74 -18.05
N ARG A 954 0.09 -48.29 -16.93
CA ARG A 954 -0.75 -49.49 -16.87
C ARG A 954 -2.09 -49.14 -16.23
N LEU A 955 -3.17 -49.29 -16.99
CA LEU A 955 -4.53 -48.95 -16.60
C LEU A 955 -5.38 -50.22 -16.52
N ASP A 956 -5.81 -50.60 -15.33
CA ASP A 956 -6.62 -51.79 -15.05
C ASP A 956 -7.92 -51.43 -14.33
N GLY A 957 -9.01 -51.23 -15.08
CA GLY A 957 -10.32 -50.90 -14.51
C GLY A 957 -10.83 -51.95 -13.52
N GLY A 958 -10.42 -53.21 -13.67
CA GLY A 958 -10.95 -54.32 -12.90
C GLY A 958 -12.37 -54.66 -13.34
N THR A 959 -13.23 -55.05 -12.38
CA THR A 959 -14.60 -55.44 -12.75
C THR A 959 -15.49 -54.23 -12.94
N GLY A 960 -16.05 -54.04 -14.12
CA GLY A 960 -16.88 -52.86 -14.32
C GLY A 960 -17.32 -52.64 -15.74
N ASN A 961 -17.62 -51.40 -16.05
CA ASN A 961 -17.62 -50.92 -17.44
C ASN A 961 -16.81 -49.64 -17.35
N ASP A 962 -15.53 -49.75 -17.64
CA ASP A 962 -14.57 -48.73 -17.22
C ASP A 962 -14.09 -47.90 -18.41
N SER A 963 -13.67 -46.67 -18.16
CA SER A 963 -13.09 -45.76 -19.14
C SER A 963 -11.61 -45.63 -18.87
N LEU A 964 -10.78 -46.08 -19.80
CA LEU A 964 -9.32 -46.08 -19.67
C LEU A 964 -8.70 -45.10 -20.67
N ILE A 965 -7.91 -44.15 -20.17
CA ILE A 965 -7.32 -43.03 -20.95
C ILE A 965 -5.83 -42.92 -20.59
N GLY A 966 -4.93 -43.15 -21.54
CA GLY A 966 -3.47 -43.17 -21.32
C GLY A 966 -2.70 -41.94 -21.82
N PHE A 967 -3.27 -41.10 -22.71
CA PHE A 967 -2.59 -39.91 -23.24
C PHE A 967 -1.26 -40.21 -23.99
N ASP A 968 -0.15 -39.52 -23.69
CA ASP A 968 1.12 -39.68 -24.40
C ASP A 968 2.00 -40.70 -23.67
N GLY A 969 2.52 -41.71 -24.38
CA GLY A 969 3.31 -42.77 -23.80
C GLY A 969 3.02 -44.11 -24.45
N ASN A 970 3.68 -45.19 -24.03
CA ASN A 970 3.33 -46.54 -24.48
C ASN A 970 2.49 -47.21 -23.39
N ASP A 971 1.18 -47.10 -23.52
CA ASP A 971 0.26 -47.49 -22.46
C ASP A 971 -0.19 -48.94 -22.57
N THR A 972 -0.49 -49.53 -21.42
CA THR A 972 -1.07 -50.87 -21.31
C THR A 972 -2.45 -50.82 -20.67
N TYR A 973 -3.47 -51.09 -21.48
CA TYR A 973 -4.87 -51.16 -21.10
C TYR A 973 -5.30 -52.59 -20.79
N VAL A 974 -5.78 -52.87 -19.59
CA VAL A 974 -6.34 -54.18 -19.23
C VAL A 974 -7.85 -54.15 -19.45
N VAL A 975 -8.36 -55.01 -20.33
CA VAL A 975 -9.78 -55.10 -20.66
C VAL A 975 -10.32 -56.47 -20.26
N ASP A 976 -11.31 -56.47 -19.37
CA ASP A 976 -11.92 -57.71 -18.88
C ASP A 976 -13.45 -57.73 -18.97
N ALA A 977 -14.08 -56.58 -19.22
CA ALA A 977 -15.51 -56.45 -19.40
C ALA A 977 -15.87 -55.87 -20.78
N VAL A 978 -17.02 -56.30 -21.30
CA VAL A 978 -17.49 -55.87 -22.64
C VAL A 978 -17.82 -54.37 -22.68
N GLY A 979 -18.10 -53.77 -21.51
CA GLY A 979 -18.39 -52.35 -21.41
C GLY A 979 -17.15 -51.47 -21.21
N ASP A 980 -15.95 -52.04 -21.10
CA ASP A 980 -14.72 -51.24 -20.99
C ASP A 980 -14.46 -50.51 -22.29
N VAL A 981 -14.00 -49.27 -22.16
CA VAL A 981 -13.72 -48.36 -23.26
C VAL A 981 -12.29 -47.85 -23.11
N VAL A 982 -11.44 -48.24 -24.05
CA VAL A 982 -10.12 -47.62 -24.26
C VAL A 982 -10.32 -46.37 -25.13
N ASN A 983 -9.94 -45.21 -24.63
CA ASN A 983 -10.18 -43.92 -25.26
C ASN A 983 -8.89 -43.25 -25.73
N GLU A 984 -8.47 -43.62 -26.93
CA GLU A 984 -7.33 -43.05 -27.65
C GLU A 984 -7.75 -42.08 -28.76
N ASN A 985 -6.88 -41.12 -29.09
CA ASN A 985 -7.14 -40.18 -30.19
C ASN A 985 -5.88 -39.75 -30.96
N GLU A 986 -6.07 -39.05 -32.08
CA GLU A 986 -4.98 -38.66 -33.00
C GLU A 986 -3.91 -37.72 -32.41
N TYR A 987 -4.16 -37.14 -31.24
CA TYR A 987 -3.22 -36.24 -30.56
C TYR A 987 -2.43 -36.93 -29.45
N MET A 988 -2.77 -38.17 -29.12
CA MET A 988 -2.11 -39.03 -28.14
C MET A 988 -1.04 -39.84 -28.87
N THR A 989 0.21 -39.77 -28.44
CA THR A 989 1.37 -40.35 -29.12
C THR A 989 1.93 -41.53 -28.34
N GLY A 990 2.14 -42.65 -29.01
CA GLY A 990 2.42 -43.88 -28.29
C GLY A 990 2.55 -45.10 -29.17
N THR A 991 2.79 -46.25 -28.54
CA THR A 991 2.60 -47.57 -29.14
C THR A 991 1.93 -48.44 -28.11
N ASP A 992 0.62 -48.51 -28.21
CA ASP A 992 -0.21 -48.91 -27.08
C ASP A 992 -0.61 -50.37 -27.14
N LEU A 993 -0.86 -50.96 -25.99
CA LEU A 993 -1.17 -52.36 -25.82
C LEU A 993 -2.49 -52.54 -25.07
N VAL A 994 -3.41 -53.28 -25.67
CA VAL A 994 -4.56 -53.86 -24.96
C VAL A 994 -4.24 -55.29 -24.54
N GLU A 995 -4.31 -55.59 -23.24
CA GLU A 995 -4.35 -56.93 -22.68
C GLU A 995 -5.81 -57.34 -22.42
N SER A 996 -6.38 -58.21 -23.27
CA SER A 996 -7.80 -58.56 -23.17
C SER A 996 -8.04 -59.99 -22.71
N SER A 997 -8.85 -60.17 -21.67
CA SER A 997 -9.35 -61.50 -21.25
C SER A 997 -10.67 -61.91 -21.92
N ILE A 998 -11.23 -61.01 -22.74
CA ILE A 998 -12.45 -61.21 -23.54
C ILE A 998 -12.17 -61.13 -25.04
N THR A 999 -13.20 -61.40 -25.86
CA THR A 999 -13.11 -61.08 -27.30
C THR A 999 -13.12 -59.57 -27.46
N TYR A 1000 -12.11 -59.01 -28.13
CA TYR A 1000 -11.92 -57.57 -28.23
C TYR A 1000 -11.63 -57.11 -29.66
N THR A 1001 -12.06 -55.89 -29.96
CA THR A 1001 -11.77 -55.19 -31.21
C THR A 1001 -11.06 -53.90 -30.85
N LEU A 1002 -9.86 -53.68 -31.37
CA LEU A 1002 -9.10 -52.45 -31.11
C LEU A 1002 -9.86 -51.23 -31.62
N GLY A 1003 -9.86 -50.16 -30.81
CA GLY A 1003 -10.23 -48.83 -31.26
C GLY A 1003 -9.22 -48.29 -32.26
N ALA A 1004 -9.56 -47.18 -32.93
CA ALA A 1004 -8.55 -46.45 -33.70
C ALA A 1004 -7.42 -45.97 -32.77
N TYR A 1005 -6.21 -45.83 -33.32
CA TYR A 1005 -5.02 -45.32 -32.61
C TYR A 1005 -4.42 -46.24 -31.53
N VAL A 1006 -4.88 -47.50 -31.41
CA VAL A 1006 -4.21 -48.51 -30.59
C VAL A 1006 -3.52 -49.53 -31.50
N GLU A 1007 -2.24 -49.81 -31.29
CA GLU A 1007 -1.45 -50.65 -32.20
C GLU A 1007 -1.51 -52.14 -31.83
N ASN A 1008 -1.44 -52.48 -30.54
CA ASN A 1008 -1.18 -53.85 -30.10
C ASN A 1008 -2.36 -54.44 -29.30
N LEU A 1009 -2.65 -55.72 -29.54
CA LEU A 1009 -3.59 -56.52 -28.76
C LEU A 1009 -2.93 -57.83 -28.35
N THR A 1010 -2.94 -58.13 -27.06
CA THR A 1010 -2.60 -59.45 -26.52
C THR A 1010 -3.81 -60.06 -25.83
N LEU A 1011 -4.27 -61.20 -26.33
CA LEU A 1011 -5.30 -61.98 -25.66
C LEU A 1011 -4.68 -62.75 -24.49
N THR A 1012 -5.34 -62.72 -23.34
CA THR A 1012 -4.86 -63.38 -22.12
C THR A 1012 -5.71 -64.61 -21.77
N GLY A 1013 -5.21 -65.45 -20.86
CA GLY A 1013 -5.92 -66.64 -20.40
C GLY A 1013 -5.93 -67.85 -21.36
N SER A 1014 -6.97 -68.67 -21.25
CA SER A 1014 -7.12 -69.94 -22.01
C SER A 1014 -8.48 -70.12 -22.70
N ALA A 1015 -9.34 -69.10 -22.62
CA ALA A 1015 -10.64 -69.11 -23.29
C ALA A 1015 -10.48 -68.98 -24.81
N ASN A 1016 -11.44 -69.52 -25.57
CA ASN A 1016 -11.52 -69.36 -27.01
C ASN A 1016 -12.11 -67.97 -27.35
N ILE A 1017 -11.31 -66.94 -27.17
CA ILE A 1017 -11.64 -65.53 -27.46
C ILE A 1017 -10.97 -65.09 -28.76
N ASN A 1018 -11.44 -63.99 -29.36
CA ASN A 1018 -10.93 -63.52 -30.64
C ASN A 1018 -10.39 -62.09 -30.53
N GLY A 1019 -9.47 -61.74 -31.41
CA GLY A 1019 -8.88 -60.40 -31.51
C GLY A 1019 -9.14 -59.81 -32.90
N THR A 1020 -9.58 -58.56 -32.94
CA THR A 1020 -9.77 -57.82 -34.21
C THR A 1020 -9.02 -56.49 -34.12
N GLY A 1021 -8.20 -56.17 -35.12
CA GLY A 1021 -7.51 -54.89 -35.28
C GLY A 1021 -8.39 -53.85 -35.99
N HIS A 1022 -7.75 -52.80 -36.49
CA HIS A 1022 -8.39 -51.71 -37.23
C HIS A 1022 -7.76 -51.54 -38.62
N ALA A 1023 -7.56 -50.32 -39.11
CA ALA A 1023 -7.05 -50.05 -40.47
C ALA A 1023 -5.57 -49.61 -40.49
N GLY A 1024 -4.95 -49.48 -39.32
CA GLY A 1024 -3.51 -49.26 -39.16
C GLY A 1024 -2.77 -50.58 -38.94
N ASN A 1025 -1.44 -50.50 -38.83
CA ASN A 1025 -0.60 -51.69 -38.65
C ASN A 1025 -0.73 -52.23 -37.22
N ASN A 1026 -1.38 -53.37 -37.04
CA ASN A 1026 -1.62 -53.94 -35.72
C ASN A 1026 -0.71 -55.13 -35.40
N VAL A 1027 -0.37 -55.30 -34.12
CA VAL A 1027 0.24 -56.54 -33.61
C VAL A 1027 -0.78 -57.30 -32.77
N LEU A 1028 -1.26 -58.44 -33.28
CA LEU A 1028 -2.27 -59.28 -32.63
C LEU A 1028 -1.65 -60.58 -32.11
N THR A 1029 -1.58 -60.73 -30.78
CA THR A 1029 -1.09 -61.93 -30.10
C THR A 1029 -2.25 -62.73 -29.53
N GLY A 1030 -2.38 -64.00 -29.91
CA GLY A 1030 -3.43 -64.88 -29.35
C GLY A 1030 -3.19 -65.23 -27.87
N ASN A 1031 -4.05 -66.08 -27.31
CA ASN A 1031 -3.83 -66.75 -26.03
C ASN A 1031 -3.61 -68.27 -26.21
N SER A 1032 -3.72 -69.07 -25.14
CA SER A 1032 -3.57 -70.54 -25.25
C SER A 1032 -4.82 -71.27 -25.77
N GLY A 1033 -5.95 -70.58 -25.86
CA GLY A 1033 -7.18 -71.05 -26.47
C GLY A 1033 -7.09 -71.12 -27.99
N THR A 1034 -8.20 -71.45 -28.64
CA THR A 1034 -8.33 -71.36 -30.11
C THR A 1034 -8.85 -69.98 -30.47
N ASN A 1035 -8.03 -69.14 -31.10
CA ASN A 1035 -8.37 -67.75 -31.40
C ASN A 1035 -8.62 -67.54 -32.90
N VAL A 1036 -9.51 -66.61 -33.23
CA VAL A 1036 -9.56 -65.95 -34.53
C VAL A 1036 -8.91 -64.58 -34.39
N LEU A 1037 -7.89 -64.31 -35.19
CA LEU A 1037 -7.21 -63.01 -35.24
C LEU A 1037 -7.47 -62.37 -36.60
N THR A 1038 -8.03 -61.16 -36.60
CA THR A 1038 -8.39 -60.41 -37.82
C THR A 1038 -7.71 -59.04 -37.76
N GLY A 1039 -6.72 -58.78 -38.59
CA GLY A 1039 -5.88 -57.58 -38.59
C GLY A 1039 -6.64 -56.39 -39.14
N GLY A 1040 -7.10 -56.49 -40.38
CA GLY A 1040 -7.99 -55.52 -41.00
C GLY A 1040 -7.40 -55.00 -42.29
N ALA A 1041 -6.91 -53.76 -42.29
CA ALA A 1041 -6.07 -53.21 -43.34
C ALA A 1041 -4.81 -52.65 -42.68
N GLY A 1042 -3.74 -52.44 -43.44
CA GLY A 1042 -2.42 -52.17 -42.89
C GLY A 1042 -1.53 -53.40 -42.96
N ASP A 1043 -0.24 -53.21 -42.66
CA ASP A 1043 0.75 -54.30 -42.63
C ASP A 1043 0.73 -54.93 -41.22
N ASP A 1044 -0.08 -55.97 -41.04
CA ASP A 1044 -0.38 -56.54 -39.72
C ASP A 1044 0.59 -57.64 -39.30
N THR A 1045 0.84 -57.78 -37.99
CA THR A 1045 1.64 -58.87 -37.42
C THR A 1045 0.82 -59.74 -36.46
N TYR A 1046 0.82 -61.05 -36.69
CA TYR A 1046 0.10 -62.03 -35.89
C TYR A 1046 1.05 -62.94 -35.14
N VAL A 1047 0.96 -62.98 -33.82
CA VAL A 1047 1.75 -63.90 -32.99
C VAL A 1047 0.90 -65.11 -32.61
N ILE A 1048 1.35 -66.28 -33.08
CA ILE A 1048 0.63 -67.56 -32.99
C ILE A 1048 1.39 -68.56 -32.13
N GLN A 1049 0.67 -69.17 -31.19
CA GLN A 1049 1.20 -70.18 -30.28
C GLN A 1049 0.29 -71.39 -30.13
N ASN A 1050 -0.92 -71.35 -30.68
CA ASN A 1050 -1.78 -72.51 -30.82
C ASN A 1050 -1.98 -72.83 -32.31
N ALA A 1051 -1.70 -74.08 -32.70
CA ALA A 1051 -1.86 -74.52 -34.08
C ALA A 1051 -3.33 -74.51 -34.56
N ALA A 1052 -4.28 -74.39 -33.64
CA ALA A 1052 -5.70 -74.23 -33.94
C ALA A 1052 -6.10 -72.78 -34.27
N ASP A 1053 -5.24 -71.79 -34.00
CA ASP A 1053 -5.56 -70.38 -34.25
C ASP A 1053 -5.78 -70.11 -35.74
N ASN A 1054 -6.69 -69.18 -36.03
CA ASN A 1054 -7.03 -68.82 -37.40
C ASN A 1054 -6.87 -67.31 -37.64
N VAL A 1055 -5.81 -66.95 -38.37
CA VAL A 1055 -5.67 -65.61 -38.96
C VAL A 1055 -6.65 -65.41 -40.12
N VAL A 1056 -7.39 -64.30 -40.12
CA VAL A 1056 -8.36 -63.87 -41.14
C VAL A 1056 -7.93 -62.53 -41.72
N GLU A 1057 -7.78 -62.48 -43.04
CA GLU A 1057 -7.36 -61.29 -43.77
C GLU A 1057 -8.24 -61.01 -44.99
N ALA A 1058 -8.33 -59.73 -45.39
CA ALA A 1058 -9.01 -59.30 -46.61
C ALA A 1058 -8.07 -59.27 -47.83
N ASN A 1059 -8.63 -59.24 -49.05
CA ASN A 1059 -7.79 -59.13 -50.25
C ASN A 1059 -7.20 -57.71 -50.34
N ASN A 1060 -5.88 -57.61 -50.53
CA ASN A 1060 -5.14 -56.35 -50.60
C ASN A 1060 -5.22 -55.51 -49.31
N ALA A 1061 -5.26 -56.16 -48.14
CA ALA A 1061 -5.28 -55.50 -46.84
C ALA A 1061 -3.94 -54.86 -46.46
N GLY A 1062 -2.82 -55.45 -46.89
CA GLY A 1062 -1.47 -54.97 -46.64
C GLY A 1062 -0.46 -56.05 -46.97
N ILE A 1063 0.75 -55.95 -46.42
CA ILE A 1063 1.77 -57.02 -46.41
C ILE A 1063 1.88 -57.56 -44.99
N ASP A 1064 1.28 -58.72 -44.76
CA ASP A 1064 1.09 -59.21 -43.39
C ASP A 1064 2.15 -60.24 -42.99
N LEU A 1065 2.37 -60.36 -41.69
CA LEU A 1065 3.34 -61.27 -41.08
C LEU A 1065 2.69 -62.16 -40.02
N ILE A 1066 2.87 -63.47 -40.14
CA ILE A 1066 2.64 -64.39 -39.04
C ILE A 1066 3.98 -64.74 -38.38
N VAL A 1067 4.07 -64.57 -37.07
CA VAL A 1067 5.15 -65.07 -36.22
C VAL A 1067 4.61 -66.28 -35.44
N SER A 1068 5.09 -67.48 -35.74
CA SER A 1068 4.54 -68.73 -35.18
C SER A 1068 5.56 -69.49 -34.36
N SER A 1069 5.20 -69.84 -33.11
CA SER A 1069 5.95 -70.78 -32.26
C SER A 1069 5.50 -72.24 -32.44
N VAL A 1070 4.55 -72.49 -33.34
CA VAL A 1070 4.02 -73.82 -33.69
C VAL A 1070 4.17 -74.13 -35.18
N THR A 1071 3.93 -75.37 -35.58
CA THR A 1071 3.78 -75.70 -37.00
C THR A 1071 2.55 -74.98 -37.55
N TYR A 1072 2.74 -74.14 -38.56
CA TYR A 1072 1.67 -73.30 -39.10
C TYR A 1072 1.69 -73.23 -40.63
N SER A 1073 0.51 -73.09 -41.22
CA SER A 1073 0.30 -73.07 -42.67
C SER A 1073 -0.46 -71.82 -43.07
N LEU A 1074 0.05 -71.10 -44.08
CA LEU A 1074 -0.62 -69.97 -44.70
C LEU A 1074 -1.74 -70.40 -45.67
N SER A 1075 -1.93 -71.71 -45.88
CA SER A 1075 -2.91 -72.24 -46.82
C SER A 1075 -4.33 -71.73 -46.51
N GLY A 1076 -4.95 -71.06 -47.47
CA GLY A 1076 -6.28 -70.48 -47.34
C GLY A 1076 -6.32 -69.11 -46.64
N LYS A 1077 -5.16 -68.52 -46.31
CA LYS A 1077 -5.01 -67.19 -45.72
C LYS A 1077 -4.45 -66.22 -46.74
N GLN A 1078 -4.66 -64.93 -46.51
CA GLN A 1078 -4.20 -63.85 -47.41
C GLN A 1078 -2.92 -63.15 -46.90
N VAL A 1079 -2.10 -63.88 -46.14
CA VAL A 1079 -0.85 -63.38 -45.55
C VAL A 1079 0.34 -63.79 -46.43
N GLU A 1080 1.30 -62.88 -46.62
CA GLU A 1080 2.51 -63.09 -47.41
C GLU A 1080 3.65 -63.69 -46.58
N ASN A 1081 3.86 -63.21 -45.36
CA ASN A 1081 5.07 -63.51 -44.61
C ASN A 1081 4.81 -64.47 -43.43
N LEU A 1082 5.70 -65.43 -43.23
CA LEU A 1082 5.70 -66.31 -42.06
C LEU A 1082 7.11 -66.44 -41.51
N THR A 1083 7.27 -66.05 -40.25
CA THR A 1083 8.49 -66.28 -39.47
C THR A 1083 8.19 -67.32 -38.40
N LEU A 1084 8.98 -68.39 -38.37
CA LEU A 1084 8.94 -69.35 -37.27
C LEU A 1084 9.81 -68.80 -36.13
N ALA A 1085 9.21 -68.65 -34.95
CA ALA A 1085 9.89 -68.34 -33.68
C ALA A 1085 10.28 -69.64 -32.96
N ASP A 1086 11.22 -69.58 -32.01
CA ASP A 1086 11.66 -70.76 -31.26
C ASP A 1086 10.49 -71.36 -30.47
N GLY A 1087 10.15 -72.62 -30.77
CA GLY A 1087 9.00 -73.34 -30.20
C GLY A 1087 9.38 -74.70 -29.61
N ALA A 1088 8.40 -75.38 -29.01
CA ALA A 1088 8.60 -76.72 -28.46
C ALA A 1088 8.71 -77.78 -29.57
N GLY A 1089 9.94 -78.10 -29.97
CA GLY A 1089 10.24 -79.16 -30.93
C GLY A 1089 10.40 -78.68 -32.38
N ASN A 1090 10.44 -79.63 -33.32
CA ASN A 1090 10.57 -79.30 -34.74
C ASN A 1090 9.24 -78.73 -35.27
N ILE A 1091 9.26 -77.47 -35.66
CA ILE A 1091 8.11 -76.77 -36.26
C ILE A 1091 8.32 -76.58 -37.76
N ASN A 1092 7.23 -76.64 -38.53
CA ASN A 1092 7.25 -76.43 -39.98
C ASN A 1092 6.41 -75.19 -40.34
N GLY A 1093 6.87 -74.43 -41.34
CA GLY A 1093 6.13 -73.34 -41.95
C GLY A 1093 5.75 -73.72 -43.38
N THR A 1094 4.49 -73.56 -43.75
CA THR A 1094 4.01 -73.82 -45.12
C THR A 1094 3.41 -72.53 -45.71
N GLY A 1095 3.87 -72.12 -46.89
CA GLY A 1095 3.34 -70.96 -47.62
C GLY A 1095 1.96 -71.21 -48.27
N ASN A 1096 1.49 -70.25 -49.06
CA ASN A 1096 0.23 -70.31 -49.81
C ASN A 1096 0.45 -69.99 -51.30
N GLY A 1097 -0.60 -69.57 -52.01
CA GLY A 1097 -0.55 -69.22 -53.43
C GLY A 1097 -0.05 -67.80 -53.73
N LEU A 1098 0.27 -67.00 -52.70
CA LEU A 1098 0.78 -65.63 -52.82
C LEU A 1098 2.31 -65.61 -52.91
N ALA A 1099 2.90 -64.43 -53.06
CA ALA A 1099 4.35 -64.25 -53.06
C ALA A 1099 4.91 -64.30 -51.63
N ASN A 1100 5.17 -65.51 -51.12
CA ASN A 1100 5.54 -65.66 -49.72
C ASN A 1100 7.01 -65.38 -49.40
N THR A 1101 7.25 -64.75 -48.24
CA THR A 1101 8.56 -64.77 -47.57
C THR A 1101 8.47 -65.63 -46.32
N LEU A 1102 9.18 -66.76 -46.33
CA LEU A 1102 9.22 -67.68 -45.19
C LEU A 1102 10.59 -67.59 -44.51
N ARG A 1103 10.63 -67.38 -43.19
CA ARG A 1103 11.87 -67.30 -42.38
C ARG A 1103 11.79 -68.29 -41.22
N GLY A 1104 12.92 -68.91 -40.86
CA GLY A 1104 13.02 -69.81 -39.69
C GLY A 1104 14.18 -69.41 -38.78
N THR A 1105 14.18 -69.88 -37.52
CA THR A 1105 15.26 -69.59 -36.58
C THR A 1105 16.55 -70.37 -36.89
N PRO A 1106 17.73 -69.95 -36.36
CA PRO A 1106 19.03 -70.52 -36.74
C PRO A 1106 19.29 -71.98 -36.32
N ALA A 1107 18.29 -72.75 -35.89
CA ALA A 1107 18.43 -74.17 -35.60
C ALA A 1107 17.70 -75.05 -36.63
N THR A 1108 18.41 -75.35 -37.72
CA THR A 1108 18.13 -76.47 -38.66
C THR A 1108 16.97 -76.26 -39.66
N ILE A 1109 17.27 -75.61 -40.78
CA ILE A 1109 16.36 -75.39 -41.91
C ILE A 1109 16.13 -76.69 -42.72
N CYS A 1110 14.87 -77.09 -42.89
CA CYS A 1110 14.45 -78.10 -43.89
C CYS A 1110 13.23 -77.58 -44.68
N TRP A 1111 13.49 -76.92 -45.82
CA TRP A 1111 12.44 -76.49 -46.74
C TRP A 1111 11.93 -77.68 -47.57
N THR A 1112 10.63 -77.97 -47.53
CA THR A 1112 9.99 -78.83 -48.53
C THR A 1112 9.14 -77.97 -49.47
N VAL A 1113 9.64 -77.76 -50.68
CA VAL A 1113 8.90 -77.08 -51.76
C VAL A 1113 8.12 -78.14 -52.54
N ALA A 1114 6.79 -77.99 -52.64
CA ALA A 1114 5.99 -78.82 -53.52
C ALA A 1114 6.21 -78.43 -55.01
N PRO A 1115 6.34 -79.38 -55.95
CA PRO A 1115 6.74 -79.07 -57.32
C PRO A 1115 5.53 -78.75 -58.23
N THR A 1116 5.62 -77.69 -59.05
CA THR A 1116 5.33 -77.75 -60.51
C THR A 1116 5.77 -76.50 -61.32
N ALA A 1117 6.72 -76.76 -62.25
CA ALA A 1117 6.92 -76.26 -63.63
C ALA A 1117 7.28 -74.79 -64.04
N THR A 1118 8.59 -74.64 -64.36
CA THR A 1118 9.25 -74.05 -65.57
C THR A 1118 9.68 -72.56 -65.71
N ARG A 1119 11.01 -72.33 -65.45
CA ARG A 1119 12.07 -71.42 -66.04
C ARG A 1119 11.81 -69.90 -66.15
N SER A 1120 12.71 -68.92 -65.91
CA SER A 1120 14.09 -68.67 -65.35
C SER A 1120 14.48 -67.21 -65.82
N PRO A 1121 15.49 -66.47 -65.33
CA PRO A 1121 16.09 -66.29 -63.99
C PRO A 1121 16.10 -64.81 -63.51
N VAL A 1122 16.29 -64.59 -62.21
CA VAL A 1122 17.25 -63.66 -61.53
C VAL A 1122 16.68 -63.43 -60.12
N ALA A 1123 17.06 -64.29 -59.18
CA ALA A 1123 16.91 -64.02 -57.76
C ALA A 1123 18.29 -63.65 -57.23
N GLN A 1124 18.53 -62.36 -57.04
CA GLN A 1124 19.57 -61.89 -56.13
C GLN A 1124 19.00 -62.04 -54.72
N ALA A 1125 19.46 -63.08 -54.03
CA ALA A 1125 19.41 -63.08 -52.59
C ALA A 1125 20.46 -62.08 -52.10
N THR A 1126 20.02 -61.05 -51.39
CA THR A 1126 20.90 -60.20 -50.60
C THR A 1126 20.38 -60.23 -49.16
N ILE A 1127 21.25 -60.72 -48.28
CA ILE A 1127 21.23 -60.58 -46.81
C ILE A 1127 21.73 -59.14 -46.55
N PRO A 1128 21.12 -58.32 -45.67
CA PRO A 1128 20.90 -58.57 -44.24
C PRO A 1128 19.45 -58.79 -43.84
#